data_AF-A0A1S2Y4A3-F1
#
_entry.id   AF-A0A1S2Y4A3-F1
#
_cell.length_a   1.000
_cell.length_b   1.000
_cell.length_c   1.000
_cell.angle_alpha   90.00
_cell.angle_beta   90.00
_cell.angle_gamma   90.00
#
_symmetry.space_group_name_H-M   'P 1'
#
loop_
_entity.id
_entity.type
_entity.pdbx_description
1 polymer ?
#
loop_
_entity_poly.entity_id
_entity_poly.type
_entity_poly.pdbx_seq_one_letter_code
_entity_poly.pdbx_strand_id
1 'polypeptide(L)'
;MGSDKQPAGLLDNLKMERVRTILTHTYPYPHEHSRHAVIAVVVGCLFFISSDNIHTLVEKLDNNVKWWSMYGCLFGFFYFFSSPFVGKTIKPSYSNFSRWYIAWILVAAVYHLPSFQSMGVDMRMNLSLFLTIYISSIVFLLVFHIIFYGLWYIGLVSRVAGKRPEILTILQNCAVLSVACCVFYSHCGNRAMLRERPLDRKNSNWFSFWKKEERNTWLAKFLRMNELKDQVCSSWFAPVGSASDYPLLSKWVIYGEIACNGSCNGSSDEISPIYSLWATFIGLYIANYVVERSTGWALTHPLSVKEYEKVKKKQMKPDFLDMVPWYSGTSADLFKTVFDLLVSVTVFVGRFDMRMMQAAMSRAEDGKQRDLLYNHFSEKDDFWFDFMADTGDGGNSSYAVARLLAKPSIRTLKDDAEVTLPRGDLLLIGGDLAYPNPSAFTYERRLFVPFEYALQPPPSYKAEQIAVNKPFGDQLKHYDGPQCFVIPGNHDWFDGLQTFMRYICHRSWLGGWLMPQKKSYFALQLPKRWWIFGLDLALHGDIDVYQFKFFSELAMEKVQEDDSVIIMTHEPNWLTDWYWSDVTGKNISHLICDYLKGRCKLRMAGDLHHYMRHSHVKSDGPVHIHHLLVNGCGGAFLHPTHVFSKFSKLDGVSYECKAAYPSFEDSSRIALGNILKFRKKNWQFDFIGGIIYFVLVFSMFPQCELNHILQDDTFSGQLRSFFGTVWNGFIYILQNSCVSFVGALVLLISAYSFVPPKLSRKKRAMIGVLHVSAHLSAALILMLLLEIGIEICIRHDLLATSGYHTLYQWYQSVESEHFPDPTGLRARIEQWTFGLYPACIKYLMSAFDVPEVMAVSRNNICKNGLESLSRGGAVIYYASVFLYFWVFSTPVVSLVFGSYLYICINWLHLHFDEAFSSLRIANYKSFTRFHINSDGDLEVYTLAVDKVPKEWKLDSEWDGETKNPQMLSHLRRFPSKWRAVIANQDPVHTVKIVDHFIIERTNDKNECDTASNGLDQ
;
A
#
# COMPACT_ATOMS: atom_id res chain seq x y z
N MET A 1 -61.56 9.56 2.83
CA MET A 1 -61.48 8.60 3.95
C MET A 1 -60.29 7.69 3.64
N GLY A 2 -59.23 7.54 4.43
CA GLY A 2 -59.03 7.85 5.84
C GLY A 2 -57.71 8.54 6.13
N SER A 3 -57.68 9.19 7.29
CA SER A 3 -56.61 10.05 7.81
C SER A 3 -55.91 9.31 8.94
N ASP A 4 -54.69 8.81 8.71
CA ASP A 4 -53.79 8.44 9.81
C ASP A 4 -53.00 9.68 10.23
N LYS A 5 -53.57 10.38 11.22
CA LYS A 5 -52.90 11.42 12.00
C LYS A 5 -51.81 10.76 12.84
N GLN A 6 -50.54 11.07 12.55
CA GLN A 6 -49.48 10.95 13.55
C GLN A 6 -49.72 11.98 14.67
N PRO A 7 -49.43 11.65 15.94
CA PRO A 7 -49.60 12.60 17.04
C PRO A 7 -48.55 13.71 16.92
N ALA A 8 -49.04 14.94 16.78
CA ALA A 8 -48.22 16.14 16.80
C ALA A 8 -47.56 16.27 18.18
N GLY A 9 -46.23 16.18 18.21
CA GLY A 9 -45.45 16.51 19.40
C GLY A 9 -45.50 18.02 19.65
N LEU A 10 -45.48 18.41 20.92
CA LEU A 10 -45.62 19.78 21.46
C LEU A 10 -44.60 20.82 20.93
N LEU A 11 -43.72 20.47 19.98
CA LEU A 11 -42.59 21.28 19.50
C LEU A 11 -42.67 21.69 18.02
N ASP A 12 -43.71 21.32 17.27
CA ASP A 12 -43.84 21.68 15.84
C ASP A 12 -44.19 23.17 15.58
N ASN A 13 -44.40 23.98 16.62
CA ASN A 13 -44.71 25.41 16.49
C ASN A 13 -43.48 26.34 16.38
N LEU A 14 -42.25 25.80 16.35
CA LEU A 14 -41.05 26.60 16.10
C LEU A 14 -40.55 26.37 14.67
N LYS A 15 -40.72 27.38 13.81
CA LYS A 15 -40.20 27.44 12.43
C LYS A 15 -38.68 27.23 12.40
N MET A 16 -38.26 25.97 12.26
CA MET A 16 -36.87 25.52 12.19
C MET A 16 -36.58 24.82 10.85
N GLU A 17 -37.12 25.33 9.75
CA GLU A 17 -36.86 24.77 8.41
C GLU A 17 -35.45 25.08 7.89
N ARG A 18 -34.81 26.16 8.37
CA ARG A 18 -33.44 26.54 7.98
C ARG A 18 -32.31 25.76 8.66
N VAL A 19 -32.60 25.01 9.72
CA VAL A 19 -31.59 24.20 10.44
C VAL A 19 -31.57 22.74 9.95
N ARG A 20 -32.60 22.34 9.18
CA ARG A 20 -32.80 20.94 8.74
C ARG A 20 -31.75 20.45 7.73
N THR A 21 -31.08 21.35 7.01
CA THR A 21 -30.08 21.03 5.96
C THR A 21 -28.62 21.04 6.44
N ILE A 22 -28.33 21.44 7.68
CA ILE A 22 -26.95 21.52 8.20
C ILE A 22 -26.50 20.19 8.85
N LEU A 23 -27.42 19.28 9.18
CA LEU A 23 -27.15 18.11 10.05
C LEU A 23 -27.23 16.75 9.33
N THR A 24 -27.21 16.70 8.00
CA THR A 24 -27.39 15.45 7.22
C THR A 24 -26.08 14.76 6.82
N HIS A 25 -25.02 14.82 7.62
CA HIS A 25 -23.83 13.99 7.39
C HIS A 25 -23.77 12.83 8.38
N THR A 26 -24.05 11.62 7.88
CA THR A 26 -23.79 10.36 8.57
C THR A 26 -22.30 10.04 8.54
N TYR A 27 -21.63 10.10 9.70
CA TYR A 27 -20.29 9.54 9.87
C TYR A 27 -20.35 8.05 10.26
N PRO A 28 -19.46 7.19 9.72
CA PRO A 28 -19.21 5.88 10.30
C PRO A 28 -18.44 6.06 11.62
N TYR A 29 -19.01 5.60 12.73
CA TYR A 29 -18.45 5.74 14.07
C TYR A 29 -17.51 4.56 14.39
N PRO A 30 -16.37 4.78 15.05
CA PRO A 30 -15.40 3.72 15.30
C PRO A 30 -15.74 2.94 16.57
N HIS A 31 -15.86 1.61 16.45
CA HIS A 31 -15.97 0.63 17.55
C HIS A 31 -14.67 0.49 18.38
N GLU A 32 -13.90 1.57 18.57
CA GLU A 32 -12.58 1.53 19.20
C GLU A 32 -12.65 1.17 20.70
N HIS A 33 -13.64 1.67 21.45
CA HIS A 33 -13.73 1.40 22.89
C HIS A 33 -14.04 -0.07 23.24
N SER A 34 -14.87 -0.74 22.44
CA SER A 34 -15.09 -2.18 22.53
C SER A 34 -13.80 -2.98 22.28
N ARG A 35 -12.92 -2.50 21.39
CA ARG A 35 -11.61 -3.12 21.15
C ARG A 35 -10.68 -2.99 22.35
N HIS A 36 -10.67 -1.83 23.01
CA HIS A 36 -9.84 -1.60 24.21
C HIS A 36 -10.31 -2.43 25.40
N ALA A 37 -11.63 -2.62 25.59
CA ALA A 37 -12.18 -3.50 26.63
C ALA A 37 -11.80 -4.97 26.40
N VAL A 38 -11.87 -5.45 25.15
CA VAL A 38 -11.42 -6.80 24.78
C VAL A 38 -9.94 -6.98 25.05
N ILE A 39 -9.11 -6.00 24.68
CA ILE A 39 -7.66 -6.04 24.94
C ILE A 39 -7.37 -6.06 26.45
N ALA A 40 -8.07 -5.24 27.25
CA ALA A 40 -7.90 -5.21 28.70
C ALA A 40 -8.28 -6.54 29.36
N VAL A 41 -9.36 -7.19 28.91
CA VAL A 41 -9.77 -8.51 29.41
C VAL A 41 -8.76 -9.59 29.00
N VAL A 42 -8.28 -9.58 27.75
CA VAL A 42 -7.26 -10.54 27.29
C VAL A 42 -5.95 -10.36 28.06
N VAL A 43 -5.48 -9.12 28.24
CA VAL A 43 -4.27 -8.80 29.01
C VAL A 43 -4.45 -9.16 30.49
N GLY A 44 -5.61 -8.88 31.08
CA GLY A 44 -5.96 -9.28 32.43
C GLY A 44 -5.96 -10.80 32.60
N CYS A 45 -6.61 -11.54 31.70
CA CYS A 45 -6.60 -13.01 31.70
C CYS A 45 -5.18 -13.57 31.59
N LEU A 46 -4.33 -13.02 30.71
CA LEU A 46 -2.92 -13.43 30.57
C LEU A 46 -2.10 -13.11 31.83
N PHE A 47 -2.36 -11.98 32.48
CA PHE A 47 -1.72 -11.59 33.75
C PHE A 47 -2.09 -12.56 34.89
N PHE A 48 -3.36 -12.93 35.04
CA PHE A 48 -3.78 -13.85 36.12
C PHE A 48 -3.36 -15.30 35.85
N ILE A 49 -3.45 -15.76 34.59
CA ILE A 49 -2.96 -17.10 34.17
C ILE A 49 -1.44 -17.21 34.35
N SER A 50 -0.68 -16.16 34.04
CA SER A 50 0.76 -16.16 34.26
C SER A 50 1.11 -16.18 35.76
N SER A 51 0.41 -15.44 36.62
CA SER A 51 0.77 -15.39 38.06
C SER A 51 0.70 -16.73 38.80
N ASP A 52 -0.27 -17.61 38.49
CA ASP A 52 -0.45 -18.91 39.16
C ASP A 52 0.45 -20.02 38.57
N ASN A 53 0.96 -19.85 37.34
CA ASN A 53 1.71 -20.89 36.61
C ASN A 53 3.10 -20.45 36.13
N ILE A 54 3.61 -19.26 36.48
CA ILE A 54 4.89 -18.75 35.99
C ILE A 54 6.07 -19.69 36.28
N HIS A 55 6.09 -20.40 37.43
CA HIS A 55 7.16 -21.37 37.71
C HIS A 55 7.13 -22.53 36.70
N THR A 56 5.96 -23.14 36.51
CA THR A 56 5.72 -24.25 35.56
C THR A 56 5.88 -23.80 34.11
N LEU A 57 5.47 -22.57 33.80
CA LEU A 57 5.49 -21.99 32.47
C LEU A 57 6.92 -21.59 32.07
N VAL A 58 7.72 -20.99 32.96
CA VAL A 58 9.12 -20.60 32.69
C VAL A 58 10.01 -21.83 32.60
N GLU A 59 9.88 -22.77 33.54
CA GLU A 59 10.64 -24.03 33.55
C GLU A 59 10.28 -24.94 32.36
N LYS A 60 9.02 -24.92 31.89
CA LYS A 60 8.59 -25.63 30.67
C LYS A 60 8.73 -24.80 29.39
N LEU A 61 8.82 -23.47 29.45
CA LEU A 61 9.16 -22.62 28.30
C LEU A 61 10.57 -22.96 27.86
N ASP A 62 11.49 -23.07 28.82
CA ASP A 62 12.89 -23.38 28.55
C ASP A 62 13.03 -24.79 27.95
N ASN A 63 12.27 -25.76 28.48
CA ASN A 63 12.25 -27.14 27.98
C ASN A 63 11.50 -27.33 26.64
N ASN A 64 10.51 -26.49 26.32
CA ASN A 64 9.66 -26.62 25.11
C ASN A 64 9.70 -25.38 24.19
N VAL A 65 10.79 -24.60 24.24
CA VAL A 65 10.92 -23.30 23.55
C VAL A 65 10.71 -23.42 22.04
N LYS A 66 11.06 -24.57 21.46
CA LYS A 66 10.82 -24.89 20.04
C LYS A 66 9.33 -24.87 19.69
N TRP A 67 8.47 -25.45 20.52
CA TRP A 67 7.03 -25.50 20.29
C TRP A 67 6.36 -24.14 20.48
N TRP A 68 6.75 -23.39 21.52
CA TRP A 68 6.28 -22.02 21.72
C TRP A 68 6.69 -21.09 20.58
N SER A 69 7.91 -21.27 20.04
CA SER A 69 8.37 -20.53 18.88
C SER A 69 7.59 -20.91 17.61
N MET A 70 7.24 -22.18 17.43
CA MET A 70 6.37 -22.63 16.34
C MET A 70 4.95 -22.05 16.44
N TYR A 71 4.35 -22.04 17.63
CA TYR A 71 3.06 -21.36 17.85
C TYR A 71 3.15 -19.86 17.56
N GLY A 72 4.21 -19.18 18.04
CA GLY A 72 4.45 -17.76 17.77
C GLY A 72 4.62 -17.46 16.29
N CYS A 73 5.40 -18.27 15.57
CA CYS A 73 5.55 -18.17 14.12
C CYS A 73 4.22 -18.45 13.38
N LEU A 74 3.47 -19.49 13.76
CA LEU A 74 2.20 -19.85 13.14
C LEU A 74 1.15 -18.74 13.28
N PHE A 75 0.99 -18.21 14.50
CA PHE A 75 0.06 -17.10 14.75
C PHE A 75 0.56 -15.78 14.16
N GLY A 76 1.88 -15.55 14.15
CA GLY A 76 2.49 -14.42 13.46
C GLY A 76 2.20 -14.46 11.95
N PHE A 77 2.44 -15.60 11.30
CA PHE A 77 2.10 -15.83 9.90
C PHE A 77 0.61 -15.60 9.65
N PHE A 78 -0.28 -16.19 10.47
CA PHE A 78 -1.71 -15.98 10.33
C PHE A 78 -2.12 -14.52 10.52
N TYR A 79 -1.54 -13.80 11.48
CA TYR A 79 -1.80 -12.38 11.69
C TYR A 79 -1.36 -11.54 10.49
N PHE A 80 -0.13 -11.72 10.00
CA PHE A 80 0.34 -11.02 8.80
C PHE A 80 -0.49 -11.35 7.56
N PHE A 81 -0.95 -12.60 7.44
CA PHE A 81 -1.76 -13.06 6.32
C PHE A 81 -3.22 -12.59 6.39
N SER A 82 -3.81 -12.51 7.59
CA SER A 82 -5.21 -12.10 7.81
C SER A 82 -5.38 -10.60 7.99
N SER A 83 -4.35 -9.88 8.46
CA SER A 83 -4.30 -8.44 8.70
C SER A 83 -4.87 -7.58 7.55
N PRO A 84 -4.53 -7.82 6.27
CA PRO A 84 -5.07 -7.04 5.15
C PRO A 84 -6.58 -7.19 4.95
N PHE A 85 -7.18 -8.24 5.52
CA PHE A 85 -8.59 -8.59 5.36
C PHE A 85 -9.47 -8.14 6.54
N VAL A 86 -8.86 -7.76 7.67
CA VAL A 86 -9.54 -7.25 8.87
C VAL A 86 -9.73 -5.74 8.73
N GLY A 87 -10.89 -5.33 8.21
CA GLY A 87 -11.25 -3.89 8.14
C GLY A 87 -12.21 -3.49 7.02
N LYS A 88 -12.46 -4.36 6.02
CA LYS A 88 -13.46 -4.09 4.98
C LYS A 88 -14.69 -4.96 5.20
N THR A 89 -15.83 -4.29 5.41
CA THR A 89 -17.18 -4.84 5.61
C THR A 89 -17.46 -6.11 4.81
N ILE A 90 -18.03 -7.12 5.49
CA ILE A 90 -18.46 -8.40 4.94
C ILE A 90 -19.47 -8.16 3.81
N LYS A 91 -18.99 -8.16 2.55
CA LYS A 91 -19.83 -8.34 1.37
C LYS A 91 -19.53 -9.74 0.80
N PRO A 92 -20.54 -10.50 0.38
CA PRO A 92 -20.32 -11.84 -0.17
C PRO A 92 -19.54 -11.73 -1.48
N SER A 93 -18.29 -12.18 -1.47
CA SER A 93 -17.48 -12.44 -2.67
C SER A 93 -16.66 -13.70 -2.48
N TYR A 94 -16.11 -14.25 -3.57
CA TYR A 94 -15.29 -15.48 -3.59
C TYR A 94 -14.09 -15.44 -2.61
N SER A 95 -13.66 -14.26 -2.17
CA SER A 95 -12.66 -14.05 -1.10
C SER A 95 -13.04 -14.70 0.24
N ASN A 96 -14.33 -14.95 0.48
CA ASN A 96 -14.78 -15.60 1.71
C ASN A 96 -14.37 -17.08 1.77
N PHE A 97 -14.29 -17.80 0.64
CA PHE A 97 -13.85 -19.20 0.64
C PHE A 97 -12.38 -19.32 1.06
N SER A 98 -11.52 -18.43 0.55
CA SER A 98 -10.12 -18.33 0.98
C SER A 98 -10.02 -18.07 2.48
N ARG A 99 -10.79 -17.12 3.04
CA ARG A 99 -10.80 -16.84 4.48
C ARG A 99 -11.21 -18.05 5.33
N TRP A 100 -12.26 -18.75 4.93
CA TRP A 100 -12.71 -19.98 5.61
C TRP A 100 -11.70 -21.11 5.47
N TYR A 101 -11.07 -21.26 4.30
CA TYR A 101 -10.04 -22.27 4.05
C TYR A 101 -8.76 -21.99 4.85
N ILE A 102 -8.32 -20.74 4.96
CA ILE A 102 -7.17 -20.33 5.78
C ILE A 102 -7.49 -20.50 7.27
N ALA A 103 -8.69 -20.12 7.71
CA ALA A 103 -9.13 -20.36 9.08
C ALA A 103 -9.19 -21.87 9.37
N TRP A 104 -9.65 -22.68 8.42
CA TRP A 104 -9.65 -24.13 8.51
C TRP A 104 -8.24 -24.71 8.55
N ILE A 105 -7.30 -24.23 7.73
CA ILE A 105 -5.88 -24.61 7.79
C ILE A 105 -5.26 -24.21 9.12
N LEU A 106 -5.57 -23.03 9.67
CA LEU A 106 -5.09 -22.64 10.99
C LEU A 106 -5.62 -23.61 12.05
N VAL A 107 -6.91 -23.93 12.01
CA VAL A 107 -7.53 -24.89 12.94
C VAL A 107 -6.88 -26.27 12.79
N ALA A 108 -6.64 -26.74 11.57
CA ALA A 108 -5.95 -28.01 11.31
C ALA A 108 -4.49 -27.98 11.79
N ALA A 109 -3.76 -26.89 11.54
CA ALA A 109 -2.38 -26.73 11.97
C ALA A 109 -2.26 -26.66 13.50
N VAL A 110 -3.15 -25.94 14.17
CA VAL A 110 -3.24 -25.90 15.65
C VAL A 110 -3.64 -27.26 16.20
N TYR A 111 -4.50 -28.02 15.51
CA TYR A 111 -4.90 -29.37 15.92
C TYR A 111 -3.73 -30.37 15.86
N HIS A 112 -2.81 -30.19 14.92
CA HIS A 112 -1.61 -31.03 14.78
C HIS A 112 -0.44 -30.61 15.69
N LEU A 113 -0.54 -29.49 16.40
CA LEU A 113 0.44 -29.09 17.41
C LEU A 113 0.09 -29.73 18.78
N PRO A 114 1.09 -29.94 19.66
CA PRO A 114 0.84 -30.45 21.01
C PRO A 114 -0.16 -29.58 21.76
N SER A 115 -1.14 -30.18 22.44
CA SER A 115 -2.16 -29.43 23.17
C SER A 115 -1.54 -28.55 24.27
N PHE A 116 -2.17 -27.42 24.59
CA PHE A 116 -1.70 -26.54 25.67
C PHE A 116 -1.58 -27.29 27.03
N GLN A 117 -2.38 -28.34 27.22
CA GLN A 117 -2.34 -29.21 28.39
C GLN A 117 -1.07 -30.07 28.44
N SER A 118 -0.60 -30.62 27.30
CA SER A 118 0.70 -31.32 27.25
C SER A 118 1.89 -30.37 27.38
N MET A 119 1.68 -29.09 27.07
CA MET A 119 2.63 -28.00 27.31
C MET A 119 2.57 -27.41 28.73
N GLY A 120 1.71 -27.95 29.61
CA GLY A 120 1.66 -27.62 31.04
C GLY A 120 0.68 -26.50 31.43
N VAL A 121 -0.21 -26.07 30.52
CA VAL A 121 -1.25 -25.08 30.77
C VAL A 121 -2.61 -25.78 30.86
N ASP A 122 -3.14 -25.95 32.07
CA ASP A 122 -4.46 -26.56 32.29
C ASP A 122 -5.56 -25.49 32.19
N MET A 123 -6.22 -25.41 31.04
CA MET A 123 -7.32 -24.47 30.76
C MET A 123 -8.69 -25.15 30.92
N ARG A 124 -8.98 -25.73 32.09
CA ARG A 124 -10.34 -26.22 32.37
C ARG A 124 -11.26 -25.04 32.68
N MET A 125 -11.92 -24.51 31.65
CA MET A 125 -13.00 -23.54 31.83
C MET A 125 -14.28 -24.29 32.25
N ASN A 126 -14.91 -23.88 33.36
CA ASN A 126 -16.22 -24.41 33.77
C ASN A 126 -17.29 -23.98 32.74
N LEU A 127 -17.48 -24.82 31.71
CA LEU A 127 -18.34 -24.56 30.56
C LEU A 127 -19.78 -24.22 30.99
N SER A 128 -20.27 -24.85 32.06
CA SER A 128 -21.59 -24.58 32.65
C SER A 128 -21.71 -23.15 33.21
N LEU A 129 -20.68 -22.65 33.89
CA LEU A 129 -20.65 -21.27 34.42
C LEU A 129 -20.58 -20.25 33.28
N PHE A 130 -19.75 -20.52 32.27
CA PHE A 130 -19.63 -19.66 31.09
C PHE A 130 -20.98 -19.49 30.36
N LEU A 131 -21.66 -20.60 30.06
CA LEU A 131 -22.95 -20.61 29.39
C LEU A 131 -24.03 -19.89 30.22
N THR A 132 -24.04 -20.10 31.53
CA THR A 132 -25.02 -19.47 32.42
C THR A 132 -24.87 -17.95 32.45
N ILE A 133 -23.64 -17.45 32.61
CA ILE A 133 -23.36 -16.00 32.60
C ILE A 133 -23.61 -15.40 31.21
N TYR A 134 -23.28 -16.14 30.15
CA TYR A 134 -23.43 -15.68 28.77
C TYR A 134 -24.91 -15.48 28.41
N ILE A 135 -25.74 -16.50 28.66
CA ILE A 135 -27.18 -16.45 28.39
C ILE A 135 -27.86 -15.37 29.26
N SER A 136 -27.50 -15.29 30.54
CA SER A 136 -28.06 -14.29 31.46
C SER A 136 -27.73 -12.85 31.02
N SER A 137 -26.51 -12.62 30.54
CA SER A 137 -26.08 -11.31 30.02
C SER A 137 -26.83 -10.91 28.75
N ILE A 138 -27.07 -11.88 27.84
CA ILE A 138 -27.84 -11.63 26.61
C ILE A 138 -29.27 -11.20 26.96
N VAL A 139 -29.94 -11.94 27.83
CA VAL A 139 -31.32 -11.65 28.23
C VAL A 139 -31.42 -10.27 28.86
N PHE A 140 -30.51 -9.94 29.78
CA PHE A 140 -30.52 -8.66 30.50
C PHE A 140 -30.28 -7.46 29.57
N LEU A 141 -29.28 -7.54 28.68
CA LEU A 141 -28.99 -6.45 27.74
C LEU A 141 -30.08 -6.30 26.67
N LEU A 142 -30.75 -7.38 26.30
CA LEU A 142 -31.89 -7.35 25.37
C LEU A 142 -33.08 -6.61 26.00
N VAL A 143 -33.40 -6.90 27.26
CA VAL A 143 -34.44 -6.18 28.03
C VAL A 143 -34.08 -4.69 28.17
N PHE A 144 -32.83 -4.37 28.52
CA PHE A 144 -32.35 -2.98 28.59
C PHE A 144 -32.54 -2.24 27.26
N HIS A 145 -32.16 -2.85 26.13
CA HIS A 145 -32.32 -2.21 24.81
C HIS A 145 -33.78 -2.04 24.41
N ILE A 146 -34.67 -2.97 24.76
CA ILE A 146 -36.12 -2.82 24.53
C ILE A 146 -36.68 -1.63 25.33
N ILE A 147 -36.32 -1.53 26.62
CA ILE A 147 -36.75 -0.42 27.48
C ILE A 147 -36.22 0.91 26.94
N PHE A 148 -34.93 0.97 26.57
CA PHE A 148 -34.31 2.15 26.01
C PHE A 148 -34.94 2.58 24.67
N TYR A 149 -35.34 1.61 23.84
CA TYR A 149 -36.08 1.87 22.60
C TYR A 149 -37.50 2.38 22.85
N GLY A 150 -38.18 1.89 23.89
CA GLY A 150 -39.46 2.42 24.36
C GLY A 150 -39.34 3.88 24.86
N LEU A 151 -38.28 4.21 25.60
CA LEU A 151 -37.99 5.58 26.04
C LEU A 151 -37.70 6.53 24.88
N TRP A 152 -37.04 6.06 23.82
CA TRP A 152 -36.87 6.80 22.57
C TRP A 152 -38.21 7.03 21.85
N TYR A 153 -39.08 6.00 21.79
CA TYR A 153 -40.40 6.10 21.14
C TYR A 153 -41.31 7.16 21.80
N ILE A 154 -41.19 7.34 23.11
CA ILE A 154 -41.95 8.34 23.90
C ILE A 154 -41.26 9.72 23.89
N GLY A 155 -40.09 9.86 23.25
CA GLY A 155 -39.41 11.15 23.03
C GLY A 155 -38.54 11.63 24.19
N LEU A 156 -38.24 10.78 25.19
CA LEU A 156 -37.40 11.11 26.34
C LEU A 156 -35.89 10.99 26.06
N VAL A 157 -35.49 10.48 24.88
CA VAL A 157 -34.09 10.26 24.50
C VAL A 157 -33.82 10.76 23.07
N SER A 158 -32.61 11.28 22.81
CA SER A 158 -32.10 11.82 21.53
C SER A 158 -32.50 11.01 20.28
N ARG A 159 -32.78 11.69 19.15
CA ARG A 159 -33.13 11.05 17.86
C ARG A 159 -32.06 10.10 17.30
N VAL A 160 -30.78 10.26 17.67
CA VAL A 160 -29.68 9.38 17.26
C VAL A 160 -29.79 7.98 17.90
N ALA A 161 -30.56 7.84 18.99
CA ALA A 161 -30.80 6.57 19.67
C ALA A 161 -31.67 5.57 18.88
N GLY A 162 -32.31 5.98 17.78
CA GLY A 162 -33.14 5.10 16.95
C GLY A 162 -32.38 4.05 16.12
N LYS A 163 -31.04 4.13 16.03
CA LYS A 163 -30.21 3.11 15.35
C LYS A 163 -30.03 1.88 16.24
N ARG A 164 -30.50 0.72 15.77
CA ARG A 164 -30.29 -0.56 16.47
C ARG A 164 -28.79 -0.88 16.57
N PRO A 165 -28.25 -1.27 17.73
CA PRO A 165 -26.91 -1.85 17.82
C PRO A 165 -26.84 -3.13 16.98
N GLU A 166 -25.68 -3.39 16.37
CA GLU A 166 -25.47 -4.68 15.70
C GLU A 166 -25.51 -5.80 16.74
N ILE A 167 -26.37 -6.80 16.51
CA ILE A 167 -26.57 -7.93 17.43
C ILE A 167 -25.24 -8.63 17.73
N LEU A 168 -24.35 -8.69 16.73
CA LEU A 168 -23.03 -9.29 16.84
C LEU A 168 -22.17 -8.64 17.94
N THR A 169 -22.22 -7.31 18.08
CA THR A 169 -21.44 -6.58 19.10
C THR A 169 -21.94 -6.88 20.51
N ILE A 170 -23.27 -7.05 20.67
CA ILE A 170 -23.86 -7.42 21.97
C ILE A 170 -23.42 -8.84 22.34
N LEU A 171 -23.52 -9.78 21.41
CA LEU A 171 -23.09 -11.16 21.62
C LEU A 171 -21.59 -11.25 21.95
N GLN A 172 -20.75 -10.48 21.25
CA GLN A 172 -19.30 -10.42 21.53
C GLN A 172 -19.01 -9.90 22.94
N ASN A 173 -19.66 -8.81 23.37
CA ASN A 173 -19.46 -8.26 24.71
C ASN A 173 -19.94 -9.22 25.82
N CYS A 174 -21.07 -9.91 25.61
CA CYS A 174 -21.53 -10.96 26.53
C CYS A 174 -20.52 -12.09 26.64
N ALA A 175 -19.88 -12.51 25.53
CA ALA A 175 -18.90 -13.58 25.54
C ALA A 175 -17.64 -13.17 26.33
N VAL A 176 -17.15 -11.95 26.11
CA VAL A 176 -15.98 -11.39 26.81
C VAL A 176 -16.25 -11.29 28.31
N LEU A 177 -17.45 -10.82 28.70
CA LEU A 177 -17.87 -10.76 30.09
C LEU A 177 -17.88 -12.15 30.76
N SER A 178 -18.42 -13.15 30.07
CA SER A 178 -18.45 -14.53 30.57
C SER A 178 -17.06 -15.14 30.71
N VAL A 179 -16.14 -14.87 29.77
CA VAL A 179 -14.74 -15.30 29.87
C VAL A 179 -14.09 -14.65 31.10
N ALA A 180 -14.25 -13.34 31.29
CA ALA A 180 -13.70 -12.64 32.45
C ALA A 180 -14.23 -13.24 33.76
N CYS A 181 -15.54 -13.40 33.91
CA CYS A 181 -16.13 -13.97 35.13
C CYS A 181 -15.64 -15.41 35.41
N CYS A 182 -15.49 -16.24 34.37
CA CYS A 182 -15.00 -17.61 34.51
C CYS A 182 -13.51 -17.68 34.89
N VAL A 183 -12.66 -16.86 34.26
CA VAL A 183 -11.21 -16.82 34.54
C VAL A 183 -10.98 -16.34 35.98
N PHE A 184 -11.67 -15.29 36.41
CA PHE A 184 -11.57 -14.78 37.77
C PHE A 184 -12.13 -15.74 38.81
N TYR A 185 -13.27 -16.40 38.55
CA TYR A 185 -13.80 -17.44 39.44
C TYR A 185 -12.87 -18.64 39.57
N SER A 186 -12.28 -19.08 38.46
CA SER A 186 -11.28 -20.16 38.49
C SER A 186 -10.03 -19.80 39.31
N HIS A 187 -9.73 -18.51 39.46
CA HIS A 187 -8.51 -18.04 40.12
C HIS A 187 -8.71 -17.78 41.64
N CYS A 188 -9.82 -17.15 42.04
CA CYS A 188 -10.10 -16.84 43.47
C CYS A 188 -10.99 -17.89 44.18
N GLY A 189 -11.76 -18.71 43.44
CA GLY A 189 -12.69 -19.68 44.01
C GLY A 189 -13.85 -19.06 44.80
N ASN A 190 -14.69 -19.89 45.41
CA ASN A 190 -15.85 -19.48 46.21
C ASN A 190 -15.47 -19.40 47.70
N ARG A 191 -14.64 -18.41 48.09
CA ARG A 191 -14.12 -18.29 49.47
C ARG A 191 -15.10 -17.63 50.46
N ALA A 192 -16.39 -17.97 50.37
CA ALA A 192 -17.41 -17.59 51.37
C ALA A 192 -17.50 -18.57 52.57
N MET A 193 -16.58 -19.55 52.69
CA MET A 193 -16.75 -20.70 53.60
C MET A 193 -15.56 -21.01 54.52
N LEU A 194 -14.67 -20.05 54.82
CA LEU A 194 -13.61 -20.25 55.82
C LEU A 194 -13.55 -19.11 56.82
N ARG A 195 -14.54 -19.09 57.72
CA ARG A 195 -14.43 -18.41 59.01
C ARG A 195 -13.48 -19.24 59.88
N GLU A 196 -12.31 -18.66 60.16
CA GLU A 196 -11.32 -19.01 61.20
C GLU A 196 -11.21 -20.50 61.61
N ARG A 197 -10.15 -21.17 61.15
CA ARG A 197 -9.49 -22.21 61.96
C ARG A 197 -7.99 -21.95 62.00
N PRO A 198 -7.34 -21.93 63.18
CA PRO A 198 -5.90 -21.86 63.26
C PRO A 198 -5.33 -23.18 62.72
N LEU A 199 -4.44 -23.09 61.73
CA LEU A 199 -3.77 -24.24 61.13
C LEU A 199 -2.87 -24.92 62.16
N ASP A 200 -3.36 -26.03 62.70
CA ASP A 200 -2.61 -26.97 63.52
C ASP A 200 -1.50 -27.61 62.66
N ARG A 201 -0.26 -27.47 63.14
CA ARG A 201 0.96 -27.84 62.43
C ARG A 201 1.18 -29.35 62.54
N LYS A 202 0.63 -30.14 61.61
CA LYS A 202 1.02 -31.54 61.43
C LYS A 202 2.28 -31.66 60.56
N ASN A 203 3.42 -31.84 61.23
CA ASN A 203 4.65 -32.34 60.63
C ASN A 203 4.42 -33.75 60.06
N SER A 204 4.54 -33.91 58.74
CA SER A 204 4.78 -35.22 58.12
C SER A 204 6.21 -35.27 57.58
N ASN A 205 6.99 -36.14 58.21
CA ASN A 205 8.39 -36.46 57.94
C ASN A 205 8.62 -37.03 56.53
N TRP A 206 8.87 -36.17 55.54
CA TRP A 206 9.41 -36.62 54.24
C TRP A 206 10.67 -35.87 53.79
N PHE A 207 11.08 -34.81 54.49
CA PHE A 207 12.29 -34.07 54.17
C PHE A 207 13.31 -34.13 55.33
N SER A 208 13.94 -35.29 55.50
CA SER A 208 15.13 -35.42 56.37
C SER A 208 16.44 -35.58 55.60
N PHE A 209 16.46 -35.37 54.27
CA PHE A 209 17.68 -35.56 53.46
C PHE A 209 18.27 -34.29 52.84
N TRP A 210 17.68 -33.12 53.11
CA TRP A 210 18.21 -31.85 52.60
C TRP A 210 18.40 -30.85 53.74
N LYS A 211 19.45 -31.09 54.52
CA LYS A 211 20.10 -30.08 55.36
C LYS A 211 21.61 -30.14 55.12
N LYS A 212 22.07 -29.32 54.16
CA LYS A 212 23.37 -28.64 54.19
C LYS A 212 23.23 -27.33 53.38
N GLU A 213 23.89 -26.30 53.87
CA GLU A 213 23.83 -24.88 53.46
C GLU A 213 23.88 -24.70 51.92
N GLU A 214 23.17 -23.79 51.24
CA GLU A 214 22.80 -22.40 51.52
C GLU A 214 21.32 -22.11 51.16
N ARG A 215 20.69 -21.21 51.91
CA ARG A 215 19.24 -21.01 51.91
C ARG A 215 18.88 -19.77 51.08
N ASN A 216 18.31 -19.98 49.89
CA ASN A 216 17.83 -18.93 48.98
C ASN A 216 16.83 -17.98 49.66
N THR A 217 17.14 -16.68 49.65
CA THR A 217 16.25 -15.54 49.95
C THR A 217 15.00 -15.48 49.06
N TRP A 218 14.99 -16.24 47.97
CA TRP A 218 13.91 -16.33 47.00
C TRP A 218 12.66 -17.06 47.53
N LEU A 219 12.83 -18.10 48.36
CA LEU A 219 11.71 -18.85 48.98
C LEU A 219 10.94 -18.02 50.01
N ALA A 220 11.61 -17.09 50.71
CA ALA A 220 10.97 -16.16 51.64
C ALA A 220 10.20 -15.04 50.91
N LYS A 221 10.64 -14.63 49.72
CA LYS A 221 9.90 -13.70 48.85
C LYS A 221 8.65 -14.33 48.22
N PHE A 222 8.62 -15.65 48.03
CA PHE A 222 7.52 -16.35 47.36
C PHE A 222 6.34 -16.71 48.27
N LEU A 223 6.58 -16.92 49.58
CA LEU A 223 5.50 -16.99 50.59
C LEU A 223 4.61 -15.73 50.58
N ARG A 224 5.18 -14.60 50.18
CA ARG A 224 4.51 -13.30 50.00
C ARG A 224 3.56 -13.23 48.80
N MET A 225 3.71 -14.11 47.82
CA MET A 225 2.86 -14.11 46.61
C MET A 225 1.52 -14.79 46.86
N ASN A 226 1.47 -15.78 47.77
CA ASN A 226 0.22 -16.31 48.31
C ASN A 226 -0.50 -15.27 49.19
N GLU A 227 0.23 -14.44 49.95
CA GLU A 227 -0.35 -13.28 50.65
C GLU A 227 -0.91 -12.23 49.68
N LEU A 228 -0.25 -12.00 48.54
CA LEU A 228 -0.70 -11.06 47.50
C LEU A 228 -1.96 -11.58 46.78
N LYS A 229 -2.03 -12.90 46.53
CA LYS A 229 -3.25 -13.58 46.05
C LYS A 229 -4.41 -13.43 47.03
N ASP A 230 -4.14 -13.66 48.32
CA ASP A 230 -5.14 -13.52 49.38
C ASP A 230 -5.58 -12.06 49.57
N GLN A 231 -4.69 -11.08 49.40
CA GLN A 231 -5.01 -9.64 49.46
C GLN A 231 -5.78 -9.13 48.24
N VAL A 232 -5.45 -9.58 47.02
CA VAL A 232 -6.17 -9.19 45.80
C VAL A 232 -7.59 -9.78 45.79
N CYS A 233 -7.73 -11.07 46.11
CA CYS A 233 -9.04 -11.71 46.18
C CYS A 233 -9.90 -11.17 47.33
N SER A 234 -9.32 -10.69 48.45
CA SER A 234 -10.07 -10.09 49.56
C SER A 234 -10.40 -8.59 49.39
N SER A 235 -9.57 -7.83 48.67
CA SER A 235 -9.78 -6.38 48.48
C SER A 235 -10.74 -6.05 47.33
N TRP A 236 -10.70 -6.82 46.24
CA TRP A 236 -11.60 -6.60 45.09
C TRP A 236 -12.98 -7.28 45.25
N PHE A 237 -13.11 -8.22 46.20
CA PHE A 237 -14.34 -9.01 46.43
C PHE A 237 -14.66 -9.24 47.91
N ALA A 238 -14.50 -8.21 48.74
CA ALA A 238 -15.12 -8.24 50.07
C ALA A 238 -16.64 -8.42 49.92
N PRO A 239 -17.30 -9.28 50.71
CA PRO A 239 -18.75 -9.47 50.64
C PRO A 239 -19.47 -8.14 50.88
N VAL A 240 -20.38 -7.78 49.98
CA VAL A 240 -21.11 -6.51 50.04
C VAL A 240 -22.44 -6.76 50.76
N GLY A 241 -22.45 -6.53 52.06
CA GLY A 241 -23.67 -6.50 52.89
C GLY A 241 -24.30 -7.87 53.18
N SER A 242 -25.09 -7.92 54.26
CA SER A 242 -25.89 -9.09 54.62
C SER A 242 -27.20 -9.05 53.83
N ALA A 243 -27.70 -10.20 53.39
CA ALA A 243 -29.03 -10.34 52.77
C ALA A 243 -30.16 -9.68 53.59
N SER A 244 -29.97 -9.48 54.90
CA SER A 244 -30.91 -8.78 55.79
C SER A 244 -31.13 -7.29 55.47
N ASP A 245 -30.22 -6.64 54.75
CA ASP A 245 -30.24 -5.19 54.48
C ASP A 245 -31.10 -4.79 53.26
N TYR A 246 -31.64 -5.76 52.50
CA TYR A 246 -32.33 -5.50 51.23
C TYR A 246 -33.85 -5.76 51.27
N PRO A 247 -34.67 -4.94 50.58
CA PRO A 247 -36.12 -5.14 50.43
C PRO A 247 -36.49 -6.52 49.86
N LEU A 248 -37.72 -6.97 50.14
CA LEU A 248 -38.21 -8.32 49.82
C LEU A 248 -38.12 -8.69 48.32
N LEU A 249 -38.30 -7.70 47.44
CA LEU A 249 -38.24 -7.88 45.99
C LEU A 249 -36.79 -8.07 45.50
N SER A 250 -35.84 -7.35 46.10
CA SER A 250 -34.39 -7.55 45.87
C SER A 250 -33.89 -8.89 46.42
N LYS A 251 -34.46 -9.40 47.52
CA LYS A 251 -34.15 -10.75 48.01
C LYS A 251 -34.52 -11.83 46.99
N TRP A 252 -35.71 -11.74 46.42
CA TRP A 252 -36.18 -12.68 45.41
C TRP A 252 -35.34 -12.63 44.13
N VAL A 253 -34.98 -11.43 43.65
CA VAL A 253 -34.22 -11.25 42.40
C VAL A 253 -32.73 -11.60 42.54
N ILE A 254 -32.10 -11.29 43.68
CA ILE A 254 -30.64 -11.42 43.87
C ILE A 254 -30.27 -12.80 44.43
N TYR A 255 -31.10 -13.38 45.31
CA TYR A 255 -30.78 -14.63 46.00
C TYR A 255 -31.65 -15.82 45.55
N GLY A 256 -32.71 -15.60 44.77
CA GLY A 256 -33.50 -16.68 44.15
C GLY A 256 -34.28 -17.57 45.13
N GLU A 257 -34.60 -17.10 46.32
CA GLU A 257 -35.34 -17.89 47.31
C GLU A 257 -36.85 -17.95 47.00
N ILE A 258 -37.31 -19.14 46.58
CA ILE A 258 -38.72 -19.53 46.64
C ILE A 258 -38.84 -20.64 47.69
N ALA A 259 -39.54 -20.33 48.78
CA ALA A 259 -40.12 -21.26 49.75
C ALA A 259 -39.20 -22.26 50.46
N CYS A 260 -38.65 -21.86 51.62
CA CYS A 260 -38.23 -22.80 52.66
C CYS A 260 -38.94 -22.47 53.98
N ASN A 261 -40.12 -23.06 54.21
CA ASN A 261 -40.73 -23.14 55.53
C ASN A 261 -40.07 -24.31 56.28
N GLY A 262 -38.96 -24.05 56.99
CA GLY A 262 -38.39 -24.98 57.98
C GLY A 262 -36.91 -25.34 57.79
N SER A 263 -36.12 -25.02 58.82
CA SER A 263 -34.74 -25.46 59.15
C SER A 263 -33.80 -25.82 57.98
N CYS A 264 -33.24 -24.80 57.31
CA CYS A 264 -31.97 -24.94 56.60
C CYS A 264 -30.86 -24.34 57.46
N ASN A 265 -30.05 -25.19 58.09
CA ASN A 265 -28.85 -24.77 58.80
C ASN A 265 -27.72 -24.57 57.79
N GLY A 266 -27.36 -23.31 57.51
CA GLY A 266 -26.07 -22.94 56.90
C GLY A 266 -26.09 -22.39 55.47
N SER A 267 -27.02 -21.51 55.09
CA SER A 267 -26.83 -20.62 53.93
C SER A 267 -26.16 -19.32 54.38
N SER A 268 -25.09 -18.91 53.71
CA SER A 268 -24.36 -17.67 53.97
C SER A 268 -25.12 -16.46 53.43
N ASP A 269 -25.38 -15.45 54.27
CA ASP A 269 -26.05 -14.18 53.96
C ASP A 269 -25.26 -13.24 53.00
N GLU A 270 -24.24 -13.72 52.28
CA GLU A 270 -23.30 -12.89 51.50
C GLU A 270 -23.53 -12.99 49.98
N ILE A 271 -23.46 -11.85 49.26
CA ILE A 271 -23.57 -11.80 47.79
C ILE A 271 -22.37 -12.52 47.15
N SER A 272 -22.64 -13.41 46.19
CA SER A 272 -21.57 -14.09 45.43
C SER A 272 -20.65 -13.07 44.74
N PRO A 273 -19.32 -13.16 44.90
CA PRO A 273 -18.34 -12.34 44.18
C PRO A 273 -18.53 -12.32 42.66
N ILE A 274 -19.01 -13.44 42.09
CA ILE A 274 -19.30 -13.57 40.65
C ILE A 274 -20.43 -12.62 40.22
N TYR A 275 -21.48 -12.51 41.04
CA TYR A 275 -22.61 -11.63 40.76
C TYR A 275 -22.19 -10.16 40.82
N SER A 276 -21.41 -9.77 41.83
CA SER A 276 -20.88 -8.40 41.95
C SER A 276 -20.01 -8.01 40.76
N LEU A 277 -19.16 -8.94 40.29
CA LEU A 277 -18.35 -8.73 39.09
C LEU A 277 -19.22 -8.56 37.84
N TRP A 278 -20.17 -9.47 37.65
CA TRP A 278 -21.10 -9.46 36.52
C TRP A 278 -21.92 -8.16 36.48
N ALA A 279 -22.49 -7.74 37.61
CA ALA A 279 -23.28 -6.52 37.74
C ALA A 279 -22.45 -5.26 37.45
N THR A 280 -21.20 -5.21 37.90
CA THR A 280 -20.30 -4.07 37.66
C THR A 280 -20.03 -3.88 36.17
N PHE A 281 -19.71 -4.95 35.44
CA PHE A 281 -19.45 -4.85 34.01
C PHE A 281 -20.71 -4.57 33.18
N ILE A 282 -21.86 -5.14 33.56
CA ILE A 282 -23.15 -4.81 32.94
C ILE A 282 -23.50 -3.34 33.17
N GLY A 283 -23.28 -2.82 34.38
CA GLY A 283 -23.47 -1.42 34.73
C GLY A 283 -22.58 -0.48 33.92
N LEU A 284 -21.29 -0.82 33.75
CA LEU A 284 -20.36 -0.07 32.91
C LEU A 284 -20.79 -0.07 31.43
N TYR A 285 -21.26 -1.21 30.91
CA TYR A 285 -21.81 -1.29 29.56
C TYR A 285 -23.01 -0.35 29.38
N ILE A 286 -23.97 -0.38 30.32
CA ILE A 286 -25.16 0.46 30.28
C ILE A 286 -24.77 1.94 30.38
N ALA A 287 -23.92 2.31 31.34
CA ALA A 287 -23.48 3.69 31.51
C ALA A 287 -22.80 4.22 30.24
N ASN A 288 -21.90 3.44 29.65
CA ASN A 288 -21.22 3.84 28.42
C ASN A 288 -22.20 3.94 27.24
N TYR A 289 -23.11 2.98 27.07
CA TYR A 289 -24.12 2.99 26.01
C TYR A 289 -25.09 4.18 26.12
N VAL A 290 -25.51 4.50 27.35
CA VAL A 290 -26.37 5.66 27.63
C VAL A 290 -25.60 6.96 27.39
N VAL A 291 -24.37 7.09 27.91
CA VAL A 291 -23.53 8.29 27.71
C VAL A 291 -23.28 8.52 26.22
N GLU A 292 -22.75 7.53 25.50
CA GLU A 292 -22.44 7.63 24.06
C GLU A 292 -23.62 8.12 23.22
N ARG A 293 -24.85 7.71 23.56
CA ARG A 293 -26.06 8.05 22.78
C ARG A 293 -26.87 9.24 23.32
N SER A 294 -26.63 9.65 24.56
CA SER A 294 -27.22 10.86 25.15
C SER A 294 -26.33 12.09 24.96
N THR A 295 -25.00 11.95 24.97
CA THR A 295 -24.03 13.07 24.81
C THR A 295 -23.81 13.49 23.35
N GLY A 296 -24.52 12.90 22.39
CA GLY A 296 -24.59 13.40 21.01
C GLY A 296 -25.04 14.88 20.91
N TRP A 297 -25.66 15.42 21.96
CA TRP A 297 -25.99 16.85 22.10
C TRP A 297 -24.79 17.75 22.46
N ALA A 298 -23.78 17.22 23.18
CA ALA A 298 -22.56 17.96 23.53
C ALA A 298 -21.51 17.95 22.40
N LEU A 299 -21.54 16.91 21.55
CA LEU A 299 -20.65 16.76 20.38
C LEU A 299 -21.18 17.42 19.10
N THR A 300 -22.40 17.98 19.11
CA THR A 300 -22.90 18.87 18.05
C THR A 300 -22.39 20.30 18.20
N HIS A 301 -21.08 20.48 18.39
CA HIS A 301 -20.47 21.74 18.03
C HIS A 301 -20.41 21.78 16.49
N PRO A 302 -20.92 22.82 15.80
CA PRO A 302 -20.66 23.00 14.39
C PRO A 302 -19.14 22.99 14.19
N LEU A 303 -18.66 22.30 13.14
CA LEU A 303 -17.24 22.21 12.77
C LEU A 303 -16.52 23.49 13.14
N SER A 304 -15.41 23.40 13.88
CA SER A 304 -14.64 24.59 14.24
C SER A 304 -14.34 25.40 12.97
N VAL A 305 -14.32 26.74 13.04
CA VAL A 305 -14.05 27.59 11.85
C VAL A 305 -12.80 27.11 11.10
N LYS A 306 -11.81 26.61 11.84
CA LYS A 306 -10.59 25.99 11.33
C LYS A 306 -10.84 24.72 10.51
N GLU A 307 -11.74 23.84 10.95
CA GLU A 307 -12.13 22.64 10.21
C GLU A 307 -13.03 22.95 9.01
N TYR A 308 -13.97 23.89 9.14
CA TYR A 308 -14.76 24.37 8.01
C TYR A 308 -13.87 25.00 6.93
N GLU A 309 -12.92 25.85 7.31
CA GLU A 309 -11.91 26.39 6.39
C GLU A 309 -11.04 25.29 5.80
N LYS A 310 -10.70 24.25 6.55
CA LYS A 310 -9.92 23.10 6.06
C LYS A 310 -10.72 22.31 5.01
N VAL A 311 -12.01 22.09 5.23
CA VAL A 311 -12.92 21.44 4.28
C VAL A 311 -13.13 22.32 3.03
N LYS A 312 -13.35 23.63 3.21
CA LYS A 312 -13.47 24.59 2.10
C LYS A 312 -12.18 24.68 1.28
N LYS A 313 -11.01 24.77 1.93
CA LYS A 313 -9.69 24.71 1.25
C LYS A 313 -9.48 23.39 0.54
N LYS A 314 -9.97 22.28 1.08
CA LYS A 314 -9.93 20.95 0.42
C LYS A 314 -10.85 20.89 -0.80
N GLN A 315 -12.00 21.57 -0.77
CA GLN A 315 -12.89 21.70 -1.94
C GLN A 315 -12.37 22.64 -3.03
N MET A 316 -11.48 23.58 -2.68
CA MET A 316 -10.85 24.53 -3.61
C MET A 316 -9.55 24.02 -4.26
N LYS A 317 -9.19 22.76 -4.04
CA LYS A 317 -8.06 22.10 -4.70
C LYS A 317 -8.53 20.81 -5.40
N PRO A 318 -7.89 20.41 -6.50
CA PRO A 318 -8.16 19.10 -7.08
C PRO A 318 -7.71 17.99 -6.14
N ASP A 319 -8.41 16.87 -6.23
CA ASP A 319 -8.17 15.69 -5.41
C ASP A 319 -7.27 14.69 -6.16
N PHE A 320 -6.08 15.15 -6.55
CA PHE A 320 -5.10 14.37 -7.31
C PHE A 320 -4.23 13.51 -6.39
N LEU A 321 -4.00 12.26 -6.82
CA LEU A 321 -3.03 11.39 -6.17
C LEU A 321 -1.60 11.72 -6.65
N ASP A 322 -0.64 11.60 -5.74
CA ASP A 322 0.78 11.71 -6.07
C ASP A 322 1.28 10.52 -6.91
N MET A 323 2.44 10.71 -7.55
CA MET A 323 3.16 9.67 -8.28
C MET A 323 3.36 8.41 -7.45
N VAL A 324 3.16 7.23 -8.05
CA VAL A 324 3.31 5.95 -7.35
C VAL A 324 4.72 5.85 -6.75
N PRO A 325 4.85 5.51 -5.46
CA PRO A 325 6.14 5.41 -4.80
C PRO A 325 6.76 4.01 -4.99
N TRP A 326 7.22 3.71 -6.21
CA TRP A 326 7.72 2.39 -6.65
C TRP A 326 8.78 1.73 -5.74
N TYR A 327 9.64 2.53 -5.09
CA TYR A 327 10.69 2.06 -4.18
C TYR A 327 10.35 2.16 -2.68
N SER A 328 9.13 2.55 -2.34
CA SER A 328 8.72 2.71 -0.95
C SER A 328 8.19 1.38 -0.41
N GLY A 329 8.84 0.82 0.62
CA GLY A 329 8.53 -0.48 1.22
C GLY A 329 7.13 -0.61 1.82
N THR A 330 6.31 0.44 1.79
CA THR A 330 4.86 0.39 2.09
C THR A 330 3.99 0.00 0.89
N SER A 331 4.54 -0.42 -0.24
CA SER A 331 3.76 -0.96 -1.36
C SER A 331 3.22 -2.36 -1.03
N ALA A 332 2.40 -2.45 0.02
CA ALA A 332 1.43 -3.52 0.18
C ALA A 332 0.71 -3.78 -1.15
N ASP A 333 0.49 -2.75 -1.98
CA ASP A 333 -0.03 -2.88 -3.34
C ASP A 333 0.93 -3.55 -4.35
N LEU A 334 2.26 -3.32 -4.30
CA LEU A 334 3.22 -4.00 -5.18
C LEU A 334 3.44 -5.44 -4.72
N PHE A 335 3.62 -5.67 -3.41
CA PHE A 335 3.66 -7.01 -2.83
C PHE A 335 2.36 -7.77 -3.08
N LYS A 336 1.20 -7.11 -2.95
CA LYS A 336 -0.10 -7.67 -3.30
C LYS A 336 -0.20 -7.92 -4.79
N THR A 337 0.31 -7.05 -5.66
CA THR A 337 0.28 -7.28 -7.11
C THR A 337 1.14 -8.48 -7.49
N VAL A 338 2.38 -8.56 -6.98
CA VAL A 338 3.28 -9.70 -7.17
C VAL A 338 2.66 -10.97 -6.59
N PHE A 339 2.01 -10.90 -5.43
CA PHE A 339 1.33 -12.03 -4.82
C PHE A 339 0.07 -12.43 -5.58
N ASP A 340 -0.78 -11.49 -5.99
CA ASP A 340 -1.98 -11.72 -6.80
C ASP A 340 -1.58 -12.31 -8.15
N LEU A 341 -0.47 -11.86 -8.75
CA LEU A 341 0.11 -12.41 -9.97
C LEU A 341 0.64 -13.83 -9.73
N LEU A 342 1.43 -14.06 -8.67
CA LEU A 342 1.91 -15.40 -8.30
C LEU A 342 0.76 -16.36 -8.06
N VAL A 343 -0.24 -15.97 -7.28
CA VAL A 343 -1.46 -16.77 -7.03
C VAL A 343 -2.22 -16.99 -8.34
N SER A 344 -2.34 -15.96 -9.19
CA SER A 344 -3.00 -16.06 -10.49
C SER A 344 -2.26 -16.95 -11.47
N VAL A 345 -0.93 -17.06 -11.41
CA VAL A 345 -0.13 -17.86 -12.33
C VAL A 345 0.06 -19.29 -11.81
N THR A 346 0.26 -19.46 -10.50
CA THR A 346 0.67 -20.74 -9.89
C THR A 346 -0.46 -21.53 -9.24
N VAL A 347 -1.47 -20.87 -8.69
CA VAL A 347 -2.57 -21.53 -7.95
C VAL A 347 -3.81 -21.68 -8.82
N PHE A 348 -4.14 -20.65 -9.59
CA PHE A 348 -5.29 -20.65 -10.49
C PHE A 348 -4.80 -20.63 -11.94
N VAL A 349 -4.29 -21.77 -12.42
CA VAL A 349 -3.93 -21.96 -13.83
C VAL A 349 -5.03 -21.37 -14.72
N GLY A 350 -4.77 -20.19 -15.28
CA GLY A 350 -5.74 -19.41 -16.04
C GLY A 350 -6.85 -18.78 -15.18
N ARG A 351 -6.68 -17.50 -14.81
CA ARG A 351 -7.83 -16.61 -15.03
C ARG A 351 -8.19 -16.76 -16.50
N PHE A 352 -9.45 -17.11 -16.77
CA PHE A 352 -9.97 -17.21 -18.14
C PHE A 352 -9.65 -15.90 -18.86
N ASP A 353 -8.82 -15.97 -19.90
CA ASP A 353 -8.57 -14.85 -20.79
C ASP A 353 -9.93 -14.27 -21.21
N MET A 354 -10.22 -13.04 -20.79
CA MET A 354 -11.52 -12.43 -20.99
C MET A 354 -11.84 -12.30 -22.48
N ARG A 355 -10.82 -12.22 -23.35
CA ARG A 355 -10.98 -12.24 -24.81
C ARG A 355 -11.52 -13.58 -25.29
N MET A 356 -11.00 -14.70 -24.77
CA MET A 356 -11.52 -16.04 -25.07
C MET A 356 -12.96 -16.20 -24.58
N MET A 357 -13.28 -15.71 -23.37
CA MET A 357 -14.64 -15.75 -22.84
C MET A 357 -15.60 -14.91 -23.70
N GLN A 358 -15.17 -13.73 -24.13
CA GLN A 358 -15.93 -12.87 -25.04
C GLN A 358 -16.16 -13.54 -26.39
N ALA A 359 -15.13 -14.16 -26.98
CA ALA A 359 -15.26 -14.88 -28.25
C ALA A 359 -16.24 -16.06 -28.12
N ALA A 360 -16.21 -16.79 -27.00
CA ALA A 360 -17.14 -17.87 -26.71
C ALA A 360 -18.59 -17.36 -26.53
N MET A 361 -18.80 -16.27 -25.79
CA MET A 361 -20.13 -15.66 -25.62
C MET A 361 -20.68 -15.10 -26.94
N SER A 362 -19.82 -14.50 -27.76
CA SER A 362 -20.22 -13.92 -29.06
C SER A 362 -20.55 -14.99 -30.10
N ARG A 363 -20.11 -16.25 -29.93
CA ARG A 363 -20.53 -17.39 -30.76
C ARG A 363 -21.92 -17.93 -30.38
N ALA A 364 -22.40 -17.65 -29.17
CA ALA A 364 -23.74 -18.04 -28.72
C ALA A 364 -24.82 -17.04 -29.17
N GLU A 365 -24.44 -15.82 -29.53
CA GLU A 365 -25.30 -14.79 -30.12
C GLU A 365 -25.00 -14.68 -31.61
N ASP A 366 -25.89 -15.23 -32.45
CA ASP A 366 -25.74 -15.30 -33.90
C ASP A 366 -25.38 -13.94 -34.55
N GLY A 367 -24.12 -13.80 -34.98
CA GLY A 367 -23.69 -12.99 -36.13
C GLY A 367 -23.89 -11.47 -36.11
N LYS A 368 -23.03 -10.70 -35.40
CA LYS A 368 -22.71 -9.32 -35.81
C LYS A 368 -21.23 -8.96 -35.64
N GLN A 369 -20.48 -9.02 -36.74
CA GLN A 369 -19.17 -8.36 -36.93
C GLN A 369 -19.22 -6.82 -36.76
N ARG A 370 -20.43 -6.24 -36.53
CA ARG A 370 -20.72 -4.80 -36.40
C ARG A 370 -20.18 -4.15 -35.13
N ASP A 371 -19.85 -4.91 -34.09
CA ASP A 371 -19.47 -4.34 -32.78
C ASP A 371 -17.98 -3.94 -32.65
N LEU A 372 -17.14 -4.33 -33.62
CA LEU A 372 -15.69 -4.09 -33.63
C LEU A 372 -15.25 -3.04 -34.67
N LEU A 373 -16.03 -2.86 -35.74
CA LEU A 373 -15.74 -1.94 -36.84
C LEU A 373 -16.61 -0.69 -36.72
N TYR A 374 -15.97 0.48 -36.65
CA TYR A 374 -16.64 1.78 -36.57
C TYR A 374 -16.26 2.63 -37.79
N ASN A 375 -17.26 2.98 -38.60
CA ASN A 375 -17.06 3.71 -39.86
C ASN A 375 -17.83 5.04 -39.91
N HIS A 376 -18.35 5.52 -38.79
CA HIS A 376 -19.14 6.75 -38.73
C HIS A 376 -18.32 8.01 -38.97
N PHE A 377 -16.98 7.93 -38.96
CA PHE A 377 -16.11 9.06 -39.30
C PHE A 377 -15.77 9.14 -40.78
N SER A 378 -15.99 8.10 -41.59
CA SER A 378 -15.45 8.01 -42.96
C SER A 378 -15.97 9.06 -43.94
N GLU A 379 -17.13 9.65 -43.66
CA GLU A 379 -17.80 10.66 -44.51
C GLU A 379 -17.30 12.09 -44.24
N LYS A 380 -16.42 12.33 -43.24
CA LYS A 380 -15.85 13.65 -43.00
C LYS A 380 -14.77 14.01 -44.05
N ASP A 381 -14.60 15.29 -44.33
CA ASP A 381 -13.58 15.78 -45.27
C ASP A 381 -12.24 16.15 -44.61
N ASP A 382 -12.31 16.75 -43.42
CA ASP A 382 -11.19 17.13 -42.57
C ASP A 382 -11.41 16.47 -41.20
N PHE A 383 -10.36 15.91 -40.60
CA PHE A 383 -10.49 15.23 -39.32
C PHE A 383 -9.26 15.37 -38.41
N TRP A 384 -9.52 15.85 -37.19
CA TRP A 384 -8.52 15.97 -36.13
C TRP A 384 -8.69 14.86 -35.11
N PHE A 385 -7.60 14.23 -34.69
CA PHE A 385 -7.61 13.25 -33.60
C PHE A 385 -6.33 13.31 -32.78
N ASP A 386 -6.39 12.83 -31.54
CA ASP A 386 -5.31 12.88 -30.57
C ASP A 386 -4.92 11.45 -30.13
N PHE A 387 -3.64 11.23 -29.81
CA PHE A 387 -3.09 10.01 -29.23
C PHE A 387 -2.30 10.32 -27.96
N MET A 388 -2.54 9.54 -26.91
CA MET A 388 -1.71 9.51 -25.71
C MET A 388 -1.64 8.08 -25.15
N ALA A 389 -0.64 7.76 -24.34
CA ALA A 389 -0.58 6.51 -23.60
C ALA A 389 0.06 6.72 -22.22
N ASP A 390 -0.07 5.72 -21.34
CA ASP A 390 0.59 5.64 -20.04
C ASP A 390 0.20 6.80 -19.10
N THR A 391 -1.01 6.70 -18.57
CA THR A 391 -1.60 7.70 -17.68
C THR A 391 -1.91 7.13 -16.30
N GLY A 392 -2.26 8.00 -15.36
CA GLY A 392 -2.69 7.56 -14.03
C GLY A 392 -1.57 7.21 -13.03
N ASP A 393 -0.29 7.36 -13.34
CA ASP A 393 0.76 7.28 -12.30
C ASP A 393 0.72 8.50 -11.37
N GLY A 394 0.54 9.69 -11.92
CA GLY A 394 0.41 10.93 -11.17
C GLY A 394 -0.80 11.74 -11.61
N GLY A 395 -1.60 12.22 -10.66
CA GLY A 395 -2.79 13.01 -10.98
C GLY A 395 -2.46 14.37 -11.60
N ASN A 396 -1.37 15.03 -11.15
CA ASN A 396 -0.91 16.30 -11.71
C ASN A 396 -0.48 16.18 -13.19
N SER A 397 0.29 15.14 -13.52
CA SER A 397 0.78 14.88 -14.88
C SER A 397 -0.37 14.46 -15.80
N SER A 398 -1.22 13.54 -15.35
CA SER A 398 -2.40 13.09 -16.11
C SER A 398 -3.36 14.25 -16.39
N TYR A 399 -3.60 15.11 -15.39
CA TYR A 399 -4.44 16.29 -15.57
C TYR A 399 -3.83 17.34 -16.50
N ALA A 400 -2.51 17.54 -16.46
CA ALA A 400 -1.84 18.49 -17.35
C ALA A 400 -2.04 18.14 -18.83
N VAL A 401 -1.94 16.85 -19.18
CA VAL A 401 -2.22 16.36 -20.55
C VAL A 401 -3.72 16.43 -20.85
N ALA A 402 -4.57 15.94 -19.96
CA ALA A 402 -6.03 15.98 -20.16
C ALA A 402 -6.57 17.41 -20.34
N ARG A 403 -6.04 18.40 -19.61
CA ARG A 403 -6.41 19.82 -19.75
C ARG A 403 -6.09 20.36 -21.15
N LEU A 404 -4.98 19.95 -21.76
CA LEU A 404 -4.62 20.33 -23.12
C LEU A 404 -5.52 19.65 -24.15
N LEU A 405 -5.75 18.35 -23.99
CA LEU A 405 -6.67 17.57 -24.84
C LEU A 405 -8.10 18.13 -24.81
N ALA A 406 -8.57 18.64 -23.67
CA ALA A 406 -9.90 19.23 -23.52
C ALA A 406 -10.05 20.60 -24.22
N LYS A 407 -8.95 21.34 -24.41
CA LYS A 407 -8.99 22.74 -24.87
C LYS A 407 -9.51 22.81 -26.32
N PRO A 408 -10.47 23.70 -26.64
CA PRO A 408 -11.05 23.79 -28.00
C PRO A 408 -10.02 24.06 -29.10
N SER A 409 -8.97 24.81 -28.78
CA SER A 409 -7.83 25.07 -29.65
C SER A 409 -6.60 25.36 -28.81
N ILE A 410 -5.43 24.91 -29.27
CA ILE A 410 -4.14 25.19 -28.64
C ILE A 410 -3.38 26.16 -29.56
N ARG A 411 -2.90 27.28 -28.99
CA ARG A 411 -2.01 28.21 -29.68
C ARG A 411 -0.59 27.92 -29.25
N THR A 412 0.30 27.74 -30.22
CA THR A 412 1.71 27.43 -29.99
C THR A 412 2.55 27.99 -31.12
N LEU A 413 3.86 28.08 -30.92
CA LEU A 413 4.80 28.44 -31.97
C LEU A 413 5.24 27.17 -32.73
N LYS A 414 5.34 27.30 -34.06
CA LYS A 414 5.98 26.36 -35.00
C LYS A 414 6.96 27.19 -35.84
N ASP A 415 8.26 26.90 -35.73
CA ASP A 415 9.30 27.63 -36.47
C ASP A 415 9.15 29.16 -36.37
N ASP A 416 8.93 29.65 -35.13
CA ASP A 416 8.65 31.05 -34.77
C ASP A 416 7.34 31.68 -35.31
N ALA A 417 6.52 30.92 -36.05
CA ALA A 417 5.18 31.31 -36.45
C ALA A 417 4.11 30.82 -35.45
N GLU A 418 3.14 31.68 -35.11
CA GLU A 418 2.00 31.27 -34.28
C GLU A 418 1.04 30.39 -35.08
N VAL A 419 0.80 29.17 -34.59
CA VAL A 419 -0.13 28.20 -35.16
C VAL A 419 -1.22 27.90 -34.15
N THR A 420 -2.46 27.81 -34.63
CA THR A 420 -3.63 27.40 -33.83
C THR A 420 -4.07 26.01 -34.25
N LEU A 421 -3.96 25.05 -33.34
CA LEU A 421 -4.35 23.66 -33.56
C LEU A 421 -5.73 23.39 -32.92
N PRO A 422 -6.77 23.08 -33.71
CA PRO A 422 -8.08 22.66 -33.20
C PRO A 422 -7.98 21.41 -32.31
N ARG A 423 -8.96 21.22 -31.42
CA ARG A 423 -9.09 19.99 -30.63
C ARG A 423 -9.40 18.80 -31.53
N GLY A 424 -8.87 17.62 -31.19
CA GLY A 424 -9.30 16.37 -31.84
C GLY A 424 -10.75 16.01 -31.54
N ASP A 425 -11.45 15.51 -32.55
CA ASP A 425 -12.78 14.91 -32.44
C ASP A 425 -12.71 13.47 -31.88
N LEU A 426 -11.54 12.85 -31.97
CA LEU A 426 -11.27 11.50 -31.50
C LEU A 426 -10.02 11.50 -30.61
N LEU A 427 -10.12 10.87 -29.44
CA LEU A 427 -9.00 10.61 -28.54
C LEU A 427 -8.70 9.10 -28.50
N LEU A 428 -7.49 8.74 -28.85
CA LEU A 428 -6.96 7.39 -28.77
C LEU A 428 -6.06 7.26 -27.53
N ILE A 429 -6.34 6.28 -26.67
CA ILE A 429 -5.50 5.98 -25.52
C ILE A 429 -4.81 4.62 -25.71
N GLY A 430 -3.49 4.64 -25.81
CA GLY A 430 -2.63 3.50 -26.13
C GLY A 430 -2.28 2.59 -24.96
N GLY A 431 -3.17 2.37 -23.99
CA GLY A 431 -2.91 1.49 -22.85
C GLY A 431 -2.37 2.17 -21.60
N ASP A 432 -2.25 1.35 -20.54
CA ASP A 432 -1.78 1.71 -19.20
C ASP A 432 -2.54 2.88 -18.59
N LEU A 433 -3.77 2.57 -18.18
CA LEU A 433 -4.72 3.60 -17.78
C LEU A 433 -4.59 4.04 -16.33
N ALA A 434 -4.16 3.13 -15.43
CA ALA A 434 -4.04 3.42 -14.02
C ALA A 434 -3.03 2.53 -13.29
N TYR A 435 -2.00 3.16 -12.71
CA TYR A 435 -0.95 2.50 -11.94
C TYR A 435 -1.28 2.35 -10.44
N PRO A 436 -0.63 1.43 -9.72
CA PRO A 436 0.28 0.39 -10.23
C PRO A 436 -0.45 -0.84 -10.78
N ASN A 437 -1.74 -0.96 -10.51
CA ASN A 437 -2.53 -2.13 -10.88
C ASN A 437 -4.00 -1.75 -11.11
N PRO A 438 -4.77 -2.57 -11.85
CA PRO A 438 -6.15 -2.28 -12.15
C PRO A 438 -7.01 -2.54 -10.91
N SER A 439 -7.83 -1.55 -10.56
CA SER A 439 -8.81 -1.65 -9.50
C SER A 439 -9.85 -0.54 -9.64
N ALA A 440 -11.01 -0.70 -9.02
CA ALA A 440 -12.01 0.36 -8.93
C ALA A 440 -11.43 1.66 -8.35
N PHE A 441 -10.53 1.58 -7.36
CA PHE A 441 -9.93 2.78 -6.77
C PHE A 441 -8.96 3.47 -7.73
N THR A 442 -8.06 2.71 -8.36
CA THR A 442 -7.04 3.27 -9.26
C THR A 442 -7.69 3.86 -10.50
N TYR A 443 -8.61 3.17 -11.16
CA TYR A 443 -9.33 3.72 -12.32
C TYR A 443 -10.08 5.01 -11.98
N GLU A 444 -10.91 5.02 -10.93
CA GLU A 444 -11.67 6.22 -10.58
C GLU A 444 -10.76 7.41 -10.26
N ARG A 445 -9.74 7.18 -9.43
CA ARG A 445 -8.92 8.26 -8.86
C ARG A 445 -7.80 8.72 -9.76
N ARG A 446 -7.25 7.82 -10.57
CA ARG A 446 -6.05 8.06 -11.36
C ARG A 446 -6.36 8.29 -12.84
N LEU A 447 -7.41 7.65 -13.38
CA LEU A 447 -7.87 7.86 -14.76
C LEU A 447 -9.06 8.83 -14.81
N PHE A 448 -10.19 8.49 -14.21
CA PHE A 448 -11.44 9.25 -14.42
C PHE A 448 -11.37 10.67 -13.85
N VAL A 449 -10.97 10.85 -12.58
CA VAL A 449 -10.96 12.17 -11.92
C VAL A 449 -10.18 13.25 -12.70
N PRO A 450 -8.93 13.00 -13.17
CA PRO A 450 -8.24 13.98 -14.01
C PRO A 450 -9.00 14.35 -15.29
N PHE A 451 -9.54 13.36 -16.00
CA PHE A 451 -10.26 13.61 -17.25
C PHE A 451 -11.61 14.30 -17.02
N GLU A 452 -12.35 13.94 -15.98
CA GLU A 452 -13.60 14.60 -15.58
C GLU A 452 -13.39 16.06 -15.18
N TYR A 453 -12.26 16.38 -14.55
CA TYR A 453 -11.91 17.76 -14.24
C TYR A 453 -11.47 18.55 -15.46
N ALA A 454 -10.87 17.91 -16.46
CA ALA A 454 -10.45 18.56 -17.70
C ALA A 454 -11.64 18.81 -18.63
N LEU A 455 -12.54 17.83 -18.74
CA LEU A 455 -13.74 17.93 -19.55
C LEU A 455 -14.88 17.22 -18.82
N GLN A 456 -15.85 17.97 -18.32
CA GLN A 456 -16.89 17.39 -17.46
C GLN A 456 -17.80 16.42 -18.23
N PRO A 457 -18.22 15.30 -17.63
CA PRO A 457 -19.20 14.42 -18.24
C PRO A 457 -20.57 15.10 -18.39
N PRO A 458 -21.42 14.61 -19.30
CA PRO A 458 -22.77 15.13 -19.45
C PRO A 458 -23.60 14.90 -18.16
N PRO A 459 -24.61 15.74 -17.87
CA PRO A 459 -25.44 15.61 -16.67
C PRO A 459 -26.19 14.27 -16.53
N SER A 460 -26.41 13.57 -17.66
CA SER A 460 -27.03 12.24 -17.68
C SER A 460 -26.10 11.12 -17.20
N TYR A 461 -24.78 11.39 -17.10
CA TYR A 461 -23.80 10.42 -16.64
C TYR A 461 -23.91 10.15 -15.13
N LYS A 462 -23.88 8.88 -14.75
CA LYS A 462 -23.81 8.42 -13.37
C LYS A 462 -22.63 7.46 -13.22
N ALA A 463 -21.68 7.80 -12.35
CA ALA A 463 -20.44 7.02 -12.17
C ALA A 463 -20.70 5.55 -11.81
N GLU A 464 -21.72 5.25 -11.02
CA GLU A 464 -22.01 3.87 -10.58
C GLU A 464 -22.73 3.01 -11.65
N GLN A 465 -23.21 3.62 -12.74
CA GLN A 465 -24.04 2.94 -13.72
C GLN A 465 -23.22 2.16 -14.74
N ILE A 466 -23.63 0.91 -14.97
CA ILE A 466 -23.17 0.07 -16.09
C ILE A 466 -24.11 0.33 -17.28
N ALA A 467 -23.54 0.73 -18.41
CA ALA A 467 -24.25 0.94 -19.65
C ALA A 467 -24.41 -0.39 -20.39
N VAL A 468 -25.59 -1.02 -20.23
CA VAL A 468 -25.96 -2.23 -20.99
C VAL A 468 -26.02 -1.91 -22.49
N ASN A 469 -26.60 -0.76 -22.84
CA ASN A 469 -26.57 -0.21 -24.19
C ASN A 469 -25.78 1.10 -24.18
N LYS A 470 -24.79 1.20 -25.07
CA LYS A 470 -24.04 2.44 -25.28
C LYS A 470 -24.97 3.52 -25.83
N PRO A 471 -24.87 4.78 -25.37
CA PRO A 471 -25.69 5.86 -25.88
C PRO A 471 -25.39 6.12 -27.37
N PHE A 472 -26.36 6.70 -28.06
CA PHE A 472 -26.38 6.95 -29.51
C PHE A 472 -26.43 5.70 -30.39
N GLY A 473 -25.80 4.57 -30.06
CA GLY A 473 -25.96 3.31 -30.82
C GLY A 473 -25.76 3.51 -32.32
N ASP A 474 -26.75 3.16 -33.15
CA ASP A 474 -26.72 3.37 -34.61
C ASP A 474 -26.74 4.87 -35.02
N GLN A 475 -27.11 5.77 -34.12
CA GLN A 475 -27.09 7.23 -34.32
C GLN A 475 -25.71 7.86 -34.06
N LEU A 476 -24.65 7.07 -33.87
CA LEU A 476 -23.29 7.58 -33.62
C LEU A 476 -22.80 8.52 -34.74
N LYS A 477 -23.30 8.36 -35.97
CA LYS A 477 -23.05 9.26 -37.11
C LYS A 477 -23.52 10.71 -36.89
N HIS A 478 -24.52 10.94 -36.04
CA HIS A 478 -25.08 12.27 -35.76
C HIS A 478 -24.53 12.89 -34.47
N TYR A 479 -23.53 12.26 -33.84
CA TYR A 479 -22.92 12.78 -32.62
C TYR A 479 -21.68 13.62 -32.95
N ASP A 480 -21.78 14.92 -32.73
CA ASP A 480 -20.74 15.91 -33.06
C ASP A 480 -19.72 16.16 -31.91
N GLY A 481 -19.87 15.46 -30.78
CA GLY A 481 -18.95 15.63 -29.65
C GLY A 481 -17.70 14.74 -29.76
N PRO A 482 -16.68 14.99 -28.91
CA PRO A 482 -15.46 14.21 -28.94
C PRO A 482 -15.70 12.79 -28.44
N GLN A 483 -15.04 11.82 -29.09
CA GLN A 483 -15.12 10.40 -28.77
C GLN A 483 -13.77 9.88 -28.27
N CYS A 484 -13.77 8.78 -27.52
CA CYS A 484 -12.57 8.15 -27.02
C CYS A 484 -12.59 6.63 -27.26
N PHE A 485 -11.49 6.13 -27.80
CA PHE A 485 -11.21 4.70 -27.95
C PHE A 485 -9.88 4.36 -27.30
N VAL A 486 -9.82 3.19 -26.67
CA VAL A 486 -8.78 2.81 -25.73
C VAL A 486 -8.44 1.34 -25.93
N ILE A 487 -7.15 1.01 -25.96
CA ILE A 487 -6.66 -0.37 -25.82
C ILE A 487 -6.11 -0.58 -24.40
N PRO A 488 -6.11 -1.81 -23.87
CA PRO A 488 -5.49 -2.09 -22.57
C PRO A 488 -3.96 -2.23 -22.69
N GLY A 489 -3.25 -1.82 -21.64
CA GLY A 489 -1.82 -2.10 -21.45
C GLY A 489 -1.56 -3.23 -20.45
N ASN A 490 -0.29 -3.53 -20.18
CA ASN A 490 0.12 -4.57 -19.24
C ASN A 490 -0.42 -4.29 -17.81
N HIS A 491 -0.48 -3.02 -17.38
CA HIS A 491 -1.03 -2.62 -16.09
C HIS A 491 -2.56 -2.77 -16.00
N ASP A 492 -3.26 -2.89 -17.12
CA ASP A 492 -4.70 -3.16 -17.16
C ASP A 492 -5.02 -4.66 -17.12
N TRP A 493 -4.01 -5.50 -17.41
CA TRP A 493 -4.15 -6.94 -17.54
C TRP A 493 -3.83 -7.73 -16.27
N PHE A 494 -3.26 -7.11 -15.22
CA PHE A 494 -2.94 -7.82 -13.98
C PHE A 494 -4.15 -8.44 -13.26
N ASP A 495 -5.38 -7.98 -13.56
CA ASP A 495 -6.60 -8.62 -13.07
C ASP A 495 -7.33 -9.52 -14.10
N GLY A 496 -6.70 -9.85 -15.22
CA GLY A 496 -7.32 -10.59 -16.31
C GLY A 496 -8.34 -9.74 -17.10
N LEU A 497 -8.09 -8.42 -17.21
CA LEU A 497 -8.88 -7.44 -17.98
C LEU A 497 -10.28 -7.12 -17.40
N GLN A 498 -10.57 -7.56 -16.17
CA GLN A 498 -11.91 -7.40 -15.59
C GLN A 498 -12.25 -5.92 -15.34
N THR A 499 -11.31 -5.16 -14.76
CA THR A 499 -11.54 -3.73 -14.46
C THR A 499 -11.68 -2.94 -15.75
N PHE A 500 -10.82 -3.19 -16.75
CA PHE A 500 -10.90 -2.54 -18.06
C PHE A 500 -12.29 -2.72 -18.69
N MET A 501 -12.78 -3.97 -18.75
CA MET A 501 -14.09 -4.27 -19.31
C MET A 501 -15.22 -3.50 -18.61
N ARG A 502 -15.20 -3.46 -17.28
CA ARG A 502 -16.21 -2.74 -16.49
C ARG A 502 -16.17 -1.23 -16.71
N TYR A 503 -14.98 -0.64 -16.77
CA TYR A 503 -14.83 0.81 -16.73
C TYR A 503 -14.73 1.46 -18.11
N ILE A 504 -14.21 0.77 -19.12
CA ILE A 504 -14.06 1.29 -20.48
C ILE A 504 -15.18 0.75 -21.37
N CYS A 505 -15.32 -0.57 -21.45
CA CYS A 505 -16.30 -1.20 -22.34
C CYS A 505 -17.74 -1.09 -21.82
N HIS A 506 -17.97 -1.00 -20.50
CA HIS A 506 -19.33 -0.89 -19.95
C HIS A 506 -19.69 0.49 -19.39
N ARG A 507 -18.79 1.47 -19.35
CA ARG A 507 -19.19 2.88 -19.13
C ARG A 507 -19.32 3.60 -20.45
N SER A 508 -20.04 4.71 -20.46
CA SER A 508 -20.29 5.47 -21.70
C SER A 508 -19.40 6.69 -21.87
N TRP A 509 -18.77 7.19 -20.81
CA TRP A 509 -18.08 8.48 -20.83
C TRP A 509 -16.81 8.42 -20.00
N LEU A 510 -15.72 8.96 -20.54
CA LEU A 510 -14.51 9.34 -19.80
C LEU A 510 -14.52 10.86 -19.75
N GLY A 511 -14.88 11.46 -18.62
CA GLY A 511 -15.20 12.89 -18.61
C GLY A 511 -16.23 13.23 -19.70
N GLY A 512 -15.96 14.25 -20.53
CA GLY A 512 -16.83 14.63 -21.65
C GLY A 512 -16.53 13.93 -22.98
N TRP A 513 -15.66 12.91 -23.00
CA TRP A 513 -15.44 12.07 -24.17
C TRP A 513 -16.36 10.86 -24.17
N LEU A 514 -17.11 10.66 -25.26
CA LEU A 514 -17.97 9.51 -25.44
C LEU A 514 -17.13 8.25 -25.71
N MET A 515 -17.35 7.16 -24.97
CA MET A 515 -16.67 5.88 -25.15
C MET A 515 -17.63 4.85 -25.79
N PRO A 516 -17.71 4.77 -27.14
CA PRO A 516 -18.61 3.84 -27.81
C PRO A 516 -18.13 2.38 -27.79
N GLN A 517 -16.82 2.14 -27.58
CA GLN A 517 -16.22 0.81 -27.68
C GLN A 517 -16.87 -0.22 -26.75
N LYS A 518 -16.99 -1.47 -27.23
CA LYS A 518 -17.56 -2.60 -26.48
C LYS A 518 -16.56 -3.72 -26.16
N LYS A 519 -15.41 -3.74 -26.85
CA LYS A 519 -14.36 -4.76 -26.74
C LYS A 519 -13.01 -4.06 -26.47
N SER A 520 -11.99 -4.85 -26.16
CA SER A 520 -10.64 -4.35 -25.86
C SER A 520 -9.81 -4.00 -27.09
N TYR A 521 -10.21 -4.48 -28.27
CA TYR A 521 -9.63 -4.16 -29.57
C TYR A 521 -10.73 -3.65 -30.51
N PHE A 522 -10.35 -2.89 -31.54
CA PHE A 522 -11.29 -2.26 -32.46
C PHE A 522 -10.63 -1.87 -33.79
N ALA A 523 -11.45 -1.62 -34.81
CA ALA A 523 -11.03 -1.01 -36.07
C ALA A 523 -11.86 0.26 -36.35
N LEU A 524 -11.20 1.35 -36.72
CA LEU A 524 -11.84 2.60 -37.15
C LEU A 524 -11.55 2.83 -38.63
N GLN A 525 -12.59 3.18 -39.39
CA GLN A 525 -12.45 3.75 -40.73
C GLN A 525 -12.58 5.26 -40.62
N LEU A 526 -11.48 5.95 -40.90
CA LEU A 526 -11.36 7.40 -40.91
C LEU A 526 -11.60 7.96 -42.33
N PRO A 527 -11.74 9.28 -42.47
CA PRO A 527 -11.75 9.97 -43.76
C PRO A 527 -10.58 9.62 -44.67
N LYS A 528 -10.79 9.89 -45.96
CA LYS A 528 -9.75 9.84 -47.00
C LYS A 528 -8.99 8.50 -47.03
N ARG A 529 -9.70 7.41 -46.69
CA ARG A 529 -9.20 6.02 -46.71
C ARG A 529 -8.08 5.71 -45.71
N TRP A 530 -8.09 6.41 -44.59
CA TRP A 530 -7.29 6.06 -43.43
C TRP A 530 -8.01 5.06 -42.52
N TRP A 531 -7.26 4.15 -41.92
CA TRP A 531 -7.75 3.15 -40.98
C TRP A 531 -6.91 3.16 -39.71
N ILE A 532 -7.54 2.87 -38.57
CA ILE A 532 -6.84 2.61 -37.30
C ILE A 532 -7.19 1.21 -36.81
N PHE A 533 -6.17 0.40 -36.56
CA PHE A 533 -6.30 -0.89 -35.88
C PHE A 533 -5.76 -0.79 -34.45
N GLY A 534 -6.66 -0.86 -33.46
CA GLY A 534 -6.29 -0.91 -32.04
C GLY A 534 -6.20 -2.35 -31.56
N LEU A 535 -4.99 -2.79 -31.20
CA LEU A 535 -4.68 -4.18 -30.88
C LEU A 535 -4.50 -4.40 -29.37
N ASP A 536 -5.02 -5.52 -28.85
CA ASP A 536 -4.86 -5.92 -27.44
C ASP A 536 -3.85 -7.05 -27.31
N LEU A 537 -2.64 -6.72 -26.84
CA LEU A 537 -1.51 -7.65 -26.78
C LEU A 537 -1.46 -8.49 -25.48
N ALA A 538 -2.30 -8.17 -24.49
CA ALA A 538 -2.23 -8.71 -23.14
C ALA A 538 -0.79 -8.77 -22.55
N LEU A 539 -0.53 -9.71 -21.63
CA LEU A 539 0.78 -9.86 -20.98
C LEU A 539 1.81 -10.66 -21.79
N HIS A 540 1.44 -11.18 -22.96
CA HIS A 540 2.31 -12.05 -23.79
C HIS A 540 2.89 -11.32 -25.00
N GLY A 541 2.54 -10.03 -25.20
CA GLY A 541 3.11 -9.20 -26.26
C GLY A 541 2.69 -9.60 -27.67
N ASP A 542 1.52 -10.22 -27.86
CA ASP A 542 1.02 -10.58 -29.19
C ASP A 542 -0.51 -10.59 -29.26
N ILE A 543 -1.06 -10.60 -30.48
CA ILE A 543 -2.50 -10.75 -30.70
C ILE A 543 -2.89 -12.24 -30.70
N ASP A 544 -4.07 -12.53 -30.17
CA ASP A 544 -4.63 -13.88 -30.20
C ASP A 544 -5.19 -14.24 -31.59
N VAL A 545 -5.55 -15.52 -31.77
CA VAL A 545 -6.05 -16.04 -33.05
C VAL A 545 -7.37 -15.40 -33.51
N TYR A 546 -8.21 -14.92 -32.59
CA TYR A 546 -9.50 -14.29 -32.93
C TYR A 546 -9.30 -12.86 -33.41
N GLN A 547 -8.42 -12.10 -32.76
CA GLN A 547 -7.97 -10.79 -33.22
C GLN A 547 -7.29 -10.92 -34.58
N PHE A 548 -6.34 -11.85 -34.71
CA PHE A 548 -5.64 -12.09 -35.98
C PHE A 548 -6.64 -12.35 -37.11
N LYS A 549 -7.57 -13.29 -36.92
CA LYS A 549 -8.61 -13.61 -37.89
C LYS A 549 -9.44 -12.38 -38.27
N PHE A 550 -9.90 -11.62 -37.29
CA PHE A 550 -10.71 -10.42 -37.53
C PHE A 550 -9.97 -9.37 -38.38
N PHE A 551 -8.73 -9.04 -38.01
CA PHE A 551 -7.96 -8.03 -38.73
C PHE A 551 -7.47 -8.52 -40.10
N SER A 552 -7.15 -9.81 -40.24
CA SER A 552 -6.77 -10.39 -41.53
C SER A 552 -7.93 -10.39 -42.51
N GLU A 553 -9.13 -10.80 -42.07
CA GLU A 553 -10.35 -10.75 -42.88
C GLU A 553 -10.68 -9.30 -43.27
N LEU A 554 -10.61 -8.36 -42.30
CA LEU A 554 -10.85 -6.95 -42.57
C LEU A 554 -9.86 -6.37 -43.60
N ALA A 555 -8.57 -6.72 -43.49
CA ALA A 555 -7.51 -6.28 -44.39
C ALA A 555 -7.66 -6.85 -45.82
N MET A 556 -8.29 -8.01 -45.97
CA MET A 556 -8.53 -8.65 -47.26
C MET A 556 -9.86 -8.21 -47.90
N GLU A 557 -10.90 -8.01 -47.10
CA GLU A 557 -12.26 -7.77 -47.61
C GLU A 557 -12.61 -6.29 -47.77
N LYS A 558 -12.06 -5.41 -46.93
CA LYS A 558 -12.50 -3.99 -46.86
C LYS A 558 -11.41 -2.96 -47.05
N VAL A 559 -10.19 -3.23 -46.57
CA VAL A 559 -9.06 -2.30 -46.77
C VAL A 559 -8.58 -2.47 -48.21
N GLN A 560 -8.64 -1.41 -49.01
CA GLN A 560 -8.20 -1.43 -50.41
C GLN A 560 -6.66 -1.42 -50.51
N GLU A 561 -6.11 -1.60 -51.71
CA GLU A 561 -4.65 -1.62 -51.92
C GLU A 561 -4.00 -0.25 -51.68
N ASP A 562 -4.75 0.83 -51.92
CA ASP A 562 -4.32 2.23 -51.79
C ASP A 562 -4.85 2.93 -50.53
N ASP A 563 -5.32 2.13 -49.56
CA ASP A 563 -5.68 2.57 -48.22
C ASP A 563 -4.46 2.62 -47.30
N SER A 564 -4.50 3.50 -46.30
CA SER A 564 -3.42 3.64 -45.31
C SER A 564 -3.88 3.21 -43.93
N VAL A 565 -3.05 2.43 -43.24
CA VAL A 565 -3.36 1.86 -41.92
C VAL A 565 -2.40 2.40 -40.87
N ILE A 566 -2.97 2.82 -39.74
CA ILE A 566 -2.29 3.15 -38.50
C ILE A 566 -2.51 1.98 -37.53
N ILE A 567 -1.44 1.41 -37.01
CA ILE A 567 -1.50 0.37 -35.98
C ILE A 567 -1.23 0.99 -34.62
N MET A 568 -2.11 0.74 -33.67
CA MET A 568 -1.96 1.14 -32.28
C MET A 568 -1.76 -0.11 -31.41
N THR A 569 -0.60 -0.20 -30.76
CA THR A 569 -0.28 -1.21 -29.73
C THR A 569 0.03 -0.52 -28.41
N HIS A 570 -0.11 -1.20 -27.27
CA HIS A 570 0.27 -0.56 -26.01
C HIS A 570 1.79 -0.56 -25.82
N GLU A 571 2.46 -1.64 -26.21
CA GLU A 571 3.90 -1.78 -26.09
C GLU A 571 4.61 -1.55 -27.45
N PRO A 572 5.77 -0.87 -27.47
CA PRO A 572 6.60 -0.72 -28.65
C PRO A 572 7.56 -1.91 -28.75
N ASN A 573 7.02 -3.10 -29.08
CA ASN A 573 7.82 -4.34 -29.11
C ASN A 573 9.08 -4.21 -29.99
N TRP A 574 9.08 -3.37 -31.03
CA TRP A 574 10.28 -3.13 -31.84
C TRP A 574 11.45 -2.52 -31.05
N LEU A 575 11.19 -1.69 -30.03
CA LEU A 575 12.22 -1.14 -29.15
C LEU A 575 12.51 -2.05 -27.97
N THR A 576 11.47 -2.61 -27.33
CA THR A 576 11.65 -3.47 -26.15
C THR A 576 12.33 -4.78 -26.52
N ASP A 577 11.92 -5.43 -27.62
CA ASP A 577 12.57 -6.64 -28.16
C ASP A 577 14.03 -6.36 -28.56
N TRP A 578 14.29 -5.23 -29.24
CA TRP A 578 15.66 -4.82 -29.56
C TRP A 578 16.49 -4.64 -28.29
N TYR A 579 15.91 -4.02 -27.27
CA TYR A 579 16.60 -3.81 -26.01
C TYR A 579 16.86 -5.13 -25.29
N TRP A 580 15.89 -6.03 -25.19
CA TRP A 580 16.01 -7.30 -24.47
C TRP A 580 16.68 -8.41 -25.27
N SER A 581 16.89 -8.20 -26.58
CA SER A 581 17.31 -9.23 -27.53
C SER A 581 16.32 -10.41 -27.59
N ASP A 582 15.03 -10.08 -27.59
CA ASP A 582 13.92 -11.02 -27.69
C ASP A 582 13.20 -10.86 -29.05
N VAL A 583 12.21 -11.71 -29.32
CA VAL A 583 11.32 -11.58 -30.49
C VAL A 583 9.88 -11.93 -30.07
N THR A 584 9.05 -10.92 -29.90
CA THR A 584 7.62 -11.02 -29.58
C THR A 584 6.76 -10.57 -30.78
N GLY A 585 5.43 -10.56 -30.63
CA GLY A 585 4.53 -10.01 -31.65
C GLY A 585 4.51 -10.73 -33.00
N LYS A 586 4.73 -12.06 -33.05
CA LYS A 586 4.82 -12.83 -34.31
C LYS A 586 3.55 -12.72 -35.15
N ASN A 587 2.37 -12.79 -34.53
CA ASN A 587 1.10 -12.67 -35.24
C ASN A 587 0.88 -11.24 -35.75
N ILE A 588 1.31 -10.22 -34.99
CA ILE A 588 1.28 -8.83 -35.46
C ILE A 588 2.20 -8.64 -36.66
N SER A 589 3.44 -9.13 -36.60
CA SER A 589 4.37 -9.05 -37.73
C SER A 589 3.82 -9.77 -38.96
N HIS A 590 3.21 -10.94 -38.78
CA HIS A 590 2.53 -11.67 -39.85
C HIS A 590 1.35 -10.87 -40.45
N LEU A 591 0.53 -10.22 -39.62
CA LEU A 591 -0.57 -9.35 -40.07
C LEU A 591 -0.04 -8.15 -40.89
N ILE A 592 1.06 -7.54 -40.45
CA ILE A 592 1.66 -6.37 -41.10
C ILE A 592 2.32 -6.76 -42.43
N CYS A 593 3.19 -7.77 -42.41
CA CYS A 593 4.00 -8.13 -43.57
C CYS A 593 3.15 -8.83 -44.65
N ASP A 594 2.29 -9.77 -44.27
CA ASP A 594 1.68 -10.69 -45.23
C ASP A 594 0.25 -10.27 -45.63
N TYR A 595 -0.48 -9.58 -44.73
CA TYR A 595 -1.84 -9.13 -45.02
C TYR A 595 -1.90 -7.65 -45.36
N LEU A 596 -1.24 -6.78 -44.60
CA LEU A 596 -1.22 -5.34 -44.91
C LEU A 596 -0.27 -4.98 -46.05
N LYS A 597 0.81 -5.73 -46.28
CA LYS A 597 1.69 -5.62 -47.45
C LYS A 597 2.10 -4.17 -47.78
N GLY A 598 2.61 -3.43 -46.79
CA GLY A 598 3.09 -2.03 -46.98
C GLY A 598 2.03 -0.94 -46.79
N ARG A 599 0.77 -1.32 -46.52
CA ARG A 599 -0.31 -0.37 -46.16
C ARG A 599 -0.18 0.21 -44.75
N CYS A 600 0.66 -0.37 -43.89
CA CYS A 600 0.92 0.18 -42.56
C CYS A 600 1.86 1.40 -42.68
N LYS A 601 1.30 2.61 -42.61
CA LYS A 601 2.08 3.86 -42.71
C LYS A 601 2.65 4.31 -41.37
N LEU A 602 1.94 4.02 -40.28
CA LEU A 602 2.35 4.40 -38.93
C LEU A 602 2.04 3.28 -37.95
N ARG A 603 3.02 2.89 -37.13
CA ARG A 603 2.79 2.08 -35.93
C ARG A 603 3.11 2.93 -34.70
N MET A 604 2.15 3.07 -33.80
CA MET A 604 2.25 3.88 -32.60
C MET A 604 2.02 3.09 -31.31
N ALA A 605 2.75 3.43 -30.25
CA ALA A 605 2.65 2.77 -28.96
C ALA A 605 2.99 3.65 -27.74
N GLY A 606 2.68 3.13 -26.55
CA GLY A 606 3.01 3.65 -25.22
C GLY A 606 4.11 2.85 -24.53
N ASP A 607 3.88 2.43 -23.28
CA ASP A 607 4.70 1.62 -22.33
C ASP A 607 6.04 2.27 -21.95
N LEU A 608 6.77 2.79 -22.95
CA LEU A 608 7.92 3.63 -22.74
C LEU A 608 7.47 5.09 -22.56
N HIS A 609 7.68 5.62 -21.35
CA HIS A 609 7.17 6.92 -20.91
C HIS A 609 7.99 8.12 -21.43
N HIS A 610 8.33 8.10 -22.71
CA HIS A 610 8.97 9.19 -23.44
C HIS A 610 8.35 9.31 -24.83
N TYR A 611 8.73 10.34 -25.57
CA TYR A 611 8.42 10.43 -26.99
C TYR A 611 9.63 10.06 -27.83
N MET A 612 9.43 9.23 -28.86
CA MET A 612 10.48 8.88 -29.82
C MET A 612 9.87 8.53 -31.18
N ARG A 613 10.41 9.14 -32.25
CA ARG A 613 10.01 8.84 -33.63
C ARG A 613 11.17 8.28 -34.43
N HIS A 614 10.92 7.16 -35.09
CA HIS A 614 11.77 6.62 -36.13
C HIS A 614 11.06 6.64 -37.48
N SER A 615 11.82 6.91 -38.53
CA SER A 615 11.34 6.85 -39.91
C SER A 615 12.22 5.91 -40.71
N HIS A 616 11.63 5.17 -41.64
CA HIS A 616 12.39 4.27 -42.51
C HIS A 616 13.43 5.05 -43.33
N VAL A 617 14.56 4.39 -43.59
CA VAL A 617 15.59 4.88 -44.52
C VAL A 617 15.35 4.20 -45.87
N LYS A 618 15.37 4.96 -46.96
CA LYS A 618 15.16 4.41 -48.31
C LYS A 618 16.13 3.25 -48.57
N SER A 619 15.58 2.09 -48.94
CA SER A 619 16.31 0.86 -49.26
C SER A 619 15.60 0.10 -50.36
N ASP A 620 16.30 -0.75 -51.11
CA ASP A 620 15.76 -1.50 -52.26
C ASP A 620 14.71 -2.57 -51.87
N GLY A 621 14.55 -2.88 -50.58
CA GLY A 621 13.59 -3.87 -50.08
C GLY A 621 12.18 -3.33 -49.81
N PRO A 622 11.16 -4.20 -49.71
CA PRO A 622 9.79 -3.80 -49.40
C PRO A 622 9.71 -3.16 -48.00
N VAL A 623 9.11 -1.96 -47.93
CA VAL A 623 8.89 -1.25 -46.67
C VAL A 623 7.52 -1.62 -46.13
N HIS A 624 7.48 -2.35 -45.02
CA HIS A 624 6.22 -2.75 -44.39
C HIS A 624 5.66 -1.70 -43.44
N ILE A 625 6.52 -0.86 -42.84
CA ILE A 625 6.15 0.22 -41.91
C ILE A 625 6.97 1.46 -42.24
N HIS A 626 6.31 2.60 -42.47
CA HIS A 626 7.03 3.84 -42.84
C HIS A 626 7.54 4.61 -41.61
N HIS A 627 6.73 4.68 -40.55
CA HIS A 627 7.02 5.41 -39.32
C HIS A 627 6.70 4.59 -38.06
N LEU A 628 7.58 4.68 -37.06
CA LEU A 628 7.41 4.11 -35.73
C LEU A 628 7.38 5.25 -34.72
N LEU A 629 6.33 5.32 -33.90
CA LEU A 629 6.13 6.40 -32.95
C LEU A 629 5.84 5.85 -31.55
N VAL A 630 6.61 6.29 -30.57
CA VAL A 630 6.37 6.03 -29.15
C VAL A 630 5.95 7.32 -28.49
N ASN A 631 4.86 7.31 -27.71
CA ASN A 631 4.43 8.45 -26.92
C ASN A 631 3.70 8.03 -25.63
N GLY A 632 4.45 7.50 -24.66
CA GLY A 632 3.96 7.14 -23.33
C GLY A 632 3.96 8.28 -22.30
N CYS A 633 3.83 9.52 -22.76
CA CYS A 633 4.00 10.69 -21.90
C CYS A 633 2.68 11.20 -21.29
N GLY A 634 1.65 10.35 -21.19
CA GLY A 634 0.28 10.74 -20.84
C GLY A 634 0.04 11.03 -19.36
N GLY A 635 0.91 10.57 -18.47
CA GLY A 635 0.76 10.77 -17.03
C GLY A 635 1.75 9.99 -16.16
N ALA A 636 2.37 8.94 -16.71
CA ALA A 636 3.39 8.11 -16.07
C ALA A 636 4.69 8.86 -15.74
N PHE A 637 5.53 8.33 -14.85
CA PHE A 637 6.88 8.86 -14.62
C PHE A 637 7.71 8.78 -15.91
N LEU A 638 8.57 9.76 -16.17
CA LEU A 638 9.41 9.78 -17.38
C LEU A 638 10.35 8.55 -17.47
N HIS A 639 10.49 7.94 -18.65
CA HIS A 639 11.57 6.98 -18.97
C HIS A 639 12.75 7.65 -19.70
N PRO A 640 13.95 7.03 -19.70
CA PRO A 640 15.08 7.57 -20.45
C PRO A 640 14.96 7.35 -21.96
N THR A 641 15.39 8.32 -22.75
CA THR A 641 15.49 8.20 -24.22
C THR A 641 16.86 7.71 -24.68
N HIS A 642 17.93 8.12 -24.00
CA HIS A 642 19.32 7.82 -24.40
C HIS A 642 19.70 6.33 -24.37
N VAL A 643 18.95 5.48 -23.67
CA VAL A 643 19.14 4.01 -23.66
C VAL A 643 18.81 3.39 -25.01
N PHE A 644 17.84 3.98 -25.72
CA PHE A 644 17.30 3.46 -26.97
C PHE A 644 17.93 4.10 -28.21
N SER A 645 18.92 4.98 -28.05
CA SER A 645 19.51 5.77 -29.13
C SER A 645 20.20 4.96 -30.24
N LYS A 646 20.51 3.69 -29.96
CA LYS A 646 21.21 2.78 -30.89
C LYS A 646 20.27 1.88 -31.71
N PHE A 647 18.96 1.98 -31.50
CA PHE A 647 18.00 1.27 -32.34
C PHE A 647 18.08 1.78 -33.78
N SER A 648 18.15 0.87 -34.75
CA SER A 648 18.30 1.25 -36.17
C SER A 648 17.71 0.26 -37.17
N LYS A 649 17.19 -0.89 -36.75
CA LYS A 649 16.69 -1.92 -37.66
C LYS A 649 15.50 -2.67 -37.08
N LEU A 650 14.55 -3.00 -37.94
CA LEU A 650 13.40 -3.87 -37.66
C LEU A 650 13.11 -4.70 -38.93
N ASP A 651 13.02 -6.03 -38.80
CA ASP A 651 12.69 -6.96 -39.90
C ASP A 651 13.51 -6.74 -41.18
N GLY A 652 14.80 -6.43 -41.03
CA GLY A 652 15.72 -6.17 -42.14
C GLY A 652 15.65 -4.74 -42.72
N VAL A 653 14.63 -3.95 -42.37
CA VAL A 653 14.48 -2.54 -42.78
C VAL A 653 15.24 -1.64 -41.82
N SER A 654 15.94 -0.63 -42.36
CA SER A 654 16.70 0.34 -41.56
C SER A 654 15.85 1.56 -41.21
N TYR A 655 16.00 2.04 -39.97
CA TYR A 655 15.27 3.18 -39.41
C TYR A 655 16.23 4.19 -38.81
N GLU A 656 15.87 5.46 -38.90
CA GLU A 656 16.59 6.57 -38.30
C GLU A 656 15.71 7.27 -37.26
N CYS A 657 16.25 7.52 -36.07
CA CYS A 657 15.58 8.32 -35.05
C CYS A 657 15.57 9.78 -35.48
N LYS A 658 14.37 10.32 -35.76
CA LYS A 658 14.18 11.71 -36.23
C LYS A 658 13.95 12.69 -35.08
N ALA A 659 13.30 12.24 -34.01
CA ALA A 659 13.03 13.06 -32.85
C ALA A 659 12.93 12.21 -31.57
N ALA A 660 13.37 12.77 -30.45
CA ALA A 660 13.21 12.19 -29.12
C ALA A 660 12.95 13.28 -28.09
N TYR A 661 12.01 13.06 -27.17
CA TYR A 661 11.69 13.99 -26.11
C TYR A 661 11.53 13.27 -24.76
N PRO A 662 12.35 13.63 -23.74
CA PRO A 662 13.45 14.61 -23.79
C PRO A 662 14.59 14.18 -24.71
N SER A 663 15.45 15.13 -25.09
CA SER A 663 16.65 14.86 -25.87
C SER A 663 17.53 13.81 -25.16
N PHE A 664 18.38 13.08 -25.90
CA PHE A 664 19.27 12.08 -25.31
C PHE A 664 20.21 12.70 -24.27
N GLU A 665 20.71 13.91 -24.52
CA GLU A 665 21.58 14.64 -23.60
C GLU A 665 20.84 15.03 -22.31
N ASP A 666 19.64 15.60 -22.42
CA ASP A 666 18.83 15.96 -21.26
C ASP A 666 18.45 14.71 -20.46
N SER A 667 18.09 13.63 -21.14
CA SER A 667 17.76 12.36 -20.51
C SER A 667 18.94 11.81 -19.69
N SER A 668 20.15 11.84 -20.23
CA SER A 668 21.36 11.41 -19.50
C SER A 668 21.66 12.31 -18.30
N ARG A 669 21.48 13.63 -18.43
CA ARG A 669 21.62 14.59 -17.32
C ARG A 669 20.61 14.37 -16.21
N ILE A 670 19.35 14.09 -16.56
CA ILE A 670 18.28 13.80 -15.61
C ILE A 670 18.63 12.60 -14.73
N ALA A 671 19.33 11.59 -15.29
CA ALA A 671 19.74 10.39 -14.57
C ALA A 671 20.65 10.70 -13.35
N LEU A 672 21.37 11.84 -13.33
CA LEU A 672 22.16 12.30 -12.17
C LEU A 672 21.29 12.45 -10.90
N GLY A 673 19.97 12.63 -11.09
CA GLY A 673 18.99 12.58 -10.02
C GLY A 673 19.08 11.31 -9.16
N ASN A 674 19.56 10.18 -9.69
CA ASN A 674 19.74 8.94 -8.93
C ASN A 674 20.74 9.10 -7.78
N ILE A 675 21.79 9.90 -7.95
CA ILE A 675 22.74 10.16 -6.85
C ILE A 675 22.13 11.17 -5.87
N LEU A 676 21.56 12.26 -6.39
CA LEU A 676 21.19 13.43 -5.58
C LEU A 676 19.82 13.33 -4.90
N LYS A 677 18.88 12.59 -5.51
CA LYS A 677 17.46 12.60 -5.13
C LYS A 677 16.90 11.23 -4.76
N PHE A 678 17.62 10.13 -5.01
CA PHE A 678 17.14 8.78 -4.71
C PHE A 678 16.74 8.67 -3.24
N ARG A 679 17.65 8.97 -2.30
CA ARG A 679 17.34 8.92 -0.86
C ARG A 679 16.14 9.80 -0.48
N LYS A 680 16.12 11.04 -0.96
CA LYS A 680 15.03 11.99 -0.65
C LYS A 680 13.67 11.48 -1.12
N LYS A 681 13.63 10.79 -2.26
CA LYS A 681 12.39 10.21 -2.81
C LYS A 681 12.10 8.83 -2.22
N ASN A 682 13.09 8.05 -1.85
CA ASN A 682 12.95 6.64 -1.51
C ASN A 682 13.44 6.39 -0.09
N TRP A 683 13.22 7.31 0.85
CA TRP A 683 13.75 7.21 2.22
C TRP A 683 13.28 5.94 2.95
N GLN A 684 12.18 5.30 2.53
CA GLN A 684 11.77 4.02 3.09
C GLN A 684 12.67 2.85 2.66
N PHE A 685 13.34 2.96 1.50
CA PHE A 685 14.35 1.99 1.06
C PHE A 685 15.50 1.90 2.08
N ASP A 686 15.86 3.03 2.70
CA ASP A 686 16.88 3.11 3.75
C ASP A 686 16.58 2.14 4.90
N PHE A 687 15.30 1.90 5.23
CA PHE A 687 14.93 1.01 6.34
C PHE A 687 15.39 -0.42 6.10
N ILE A 688 15.07 -0.97 4.94
CA ILE A 688 15.50 -2.32 4.54
C ILE A 688 17.01 -2.33 4.30
N GLY A 689 17.54 -1.29 3.66
CA GLY A 689 18.96 -1.14 3.38
C GLY A 689 19.85 -1.19 4.63
N GLY A 690 19.46 -0.49 5.71
CA GLY A 690 20.19 -0.50 6.97
C GLY A 690 20.16 -1.87 7.66
N ILE A 691 19.04 -2.61 7.56
CA ILE A 691 18.96 -4.00 8.06
C ILE A 691 19.94 -4.89 7.29
N ILE A 692 19.98 -4.76 5.96
CA ILE A 692 20.92 -5.51 5.12
C ILE A 692 22.36 -5.20 5.55
N TYR A 693 22.72 -3.93 5.71
CA TYR A 693 24.07 -3.55 6.15
C TYR A 693 24.41 -4.13 7.52
N PHE A 694 23.47 -4.11 8.46
CA PHE A 694 23.70 -4.71 9.78
C PHE A 694 23.96 -6.21 9.68
N VAL A 695 23.20 -6.95 8.86
CA VAL A 695 23.45 -8.39 8.62
C VAL A 695 24.82 -8.63 7.98
N LEU A 696 25.24 -7.78 7.02
CA LEU A 696 26.55 -7.89 6.37
C LEU A 696 27.72 -7.78 7.33
N VAL A 697 27.59 -7.06 8.45
CA VAL A 697 28.66 -6.89 9.45
C VAL A 697 28.32 -7.48 10.83
N PHE A 698 27.18 -8.17 10.95
CA PHE A 698 26.67 -8.69 12.22
C PHE A 698 27.71 -9.51 12.99
N SER A 699 28.42 -10.39 12.28
CA SER A 699 29.44 -11.27 12.87
C SER A 699 30.74 -10.54 13.24
N MET A 700 30.87 -9.25 12.93
CA MET A 700 32.05 -8.45 13.26
C MET A 700 31.88 -7.68 14.58
N PHE A 701 30.67 -7.57 15.13
CA PHE A 701 30.46 -6.84 16.37
C PHE A 701 30.68 -7.74 17.61
N PRO A 702 31.38 -7.26 18.66
CA PRO A 702 32.23 -6.06 18.74
C PRO A 702 33.63 -6.23 18.13
N GLN A 703 34.32 -5.11 17.85
CA GLN A 703 35.74 -5.10 17.48
C GLN A 703 36.60 -4.75 18.69
N CYS A 704 37.29 -5.74 19.27
CA CYS A 704 38.02 -5.58 20.54
C CYS A 704 39.46 -5.07 20.41
N GLU A 705 40.09 -5.28 19.25
CA GLU A 705 41.47 -4.83 18.98
C GLU A 705 41.44 -3.67 17.98
N LEU A 706 41.30 -2.44 18.48
CA LEU A 706 41.31 -1.22 17.65
C LEU A 706 42.47 -0.27 17.98
N ASN A 707 43.27 -0.63 18.99
CA ASN A 707 44.25 0.26 19.57
C ASN A 707 45.37 0.62 18.60
N HIS A 708 45.75 -0.33 17.73
CA HIS A 708 46.75 -0.15 16.68
C HIS A 708 46.35 0.88 15.61
N ILE A 709 45.07 1.24 15.48
CA ILE A 709 44.61 2.28 14.55
C ILE A 709 44.90 3.67 15.10
N LEU A 710 44.83 3.83 16.42
CA LEU A 710 44.97 5.12 17.12
C LEU A 710 46.39 5.38 17.65
N GLN A 711 47.32 4.45 17.48
CA GLN A 711 48.69 4.52 18.02
C GLN A 711 49.71 5.16 17.06
N ASP A 712 49.43 5.22 15.76
CA ASP A 712 50.35 5.81 14.79
C ASP A 712 50.30 7.35 14.83
N ASP A 713 51.46 7.99 14.95
CA ASP A 713 51.60 9.46 15.00
C ASP A 713 51.38 10.15 13.65
N THR A 714 51.31 9.38 12.55
CA THR A 714 51.14 9.93 11.19
C THR A 714 49.77 9.58 10.61
N PHE A 715 49.14 10.55 9.95
CA PHE A 715 47.84 10.36 9.29
C PHE A 715 47.86 9.25 8.23
N SER A 716 48.98 9.09 7.52
CA SER A 716 49.17 8.00 6.53
C SER A 716 49.24 6.62 7.19
N GLY A 717 49.93 6.51 8.35
CA GLY A 717 49.97 5.29 9.16
C GLY A 717 48.59 4.89 9.67
N GLN A 718 47.86 5.85 10.24
CA GLN A 718 46.48 5.65 10.70
C GLN A 718 45.55 5.18 9.58
N LEU A 719 45.62 5.78 8.38
CA LEU A 719 44.84 5.33 7.22
C LEU A 719 45.22 3.92 6.79
N ARG A 720 46.52 3.58 6.75
CA ARG A 720 46.99 2.24 6.40
C ARG A 720 46.49 1.19 7.40
N SER A 721 46.57 1.50 8.70
CA SER A 721 46.08 0.65 9.79
C SER A 721 44.56 0.46 9.72
N PHE A 722 43.83 1.55 9.44
CA PHE A 722 42.37 1.52 9.24
C PHE A 722 41.98 0.61 8.07
N PHE A 723 42.52 0.84 6.87
CA PHE A 723 42.20 0.01 5.70
C PHE A 723 42.71 -1.43 5.84
N GLY A 724 43.84 -1.64 6.53
CA GLY A 724 44.31 -2.98 6.89
C GLY A 724 43.30 -3.72 7.77
N THR A 725 42.69 -3.02 8.74
CA THR A 725 41.66 -3.59 9.61
C THR A 725 40.37 -3.89 8.85
N VAL A 726 39.94 -3.00 7.94
CA VAL A 726 38.81 -3.27 7.03
C VAL A 726 39.06 -4.52 6.18
N TRP A 727 40.28 -4.67 5.63
CA TRP A 727 40.66 -5.83 4.84
C TRP A 727 40.66 -7.13 5.68
N ASN A 728 41.21 -7.08 6.89
CA ASN A 728 41.16 -8.22 7.81
C ASN A 728 39.72 -8.61 8.14
N GLY A 729 38.84 -7.62 8.36
CA GLY A 729 37.41 -7.85 8.55
C GLY A 729 36.74 -8.51 7.34
N PHE A 730 37.09 -8.09 6.13
CA PHE A 730 36.62 -8.75 4.90
C PHE A 730 37.05 -10.22 4.82
N ILE A 731 38.33 -10.52 5.08
CA ILE A 731 38.83 -11.90 5.10
C ILE A 731 38.13 -12.73 6.19
N TYR A 732 37.89 -12.14 7.37
CA TYR A 732 37.16 -12.80 8.44
C TYR A 732 35.73 -13.16 8.03
N ILE A 733 35.02 -12.26 7.34
CA ILE A 733 33.68 -12.55 6.82
C ILE A 733 33.70 -13.77 5.91
N LEU A 734 34.69 -13.88 5.02
CA LEU A 734 34.78 -14.98 4.07
C LEU A 734 35.17 -16.33 4.71
N GLN A 735 36.03 -16.32 5.72
CA GLN A 735 36.62 -17.54 6.26
C GLN A 735 35.91 -18.07 7.51
N ASN A 736 35.45 -17.17 8.39
CA ASN A 736 35.06 -17.52 9.76
C ASN A 736 33.60 -17.16 10.09
N SER A 737 32.97 -16.25 9.33
CA SER A 737 31.59 -15.83 9.62
C SER A 737 30.54 -16.70 8.93
N CYS A 738 29.46 -17.06 9.64
CA CYS A 738 28.33 -17.77 9.03
C CYS A 738 27.22 -16.80 8.59
N VAL A 739 26.74 -15.95 9.51
CA VAL A 739 25.61 -15.05 9.24
C VAL A 739 25.97 -13.98 8.20
N SER A 740 27.08 -13.28 8.40
CA SER A 740 27.52 -12.21 7.48
C SER A 740 27.93 -12.76 6.10
N PHE A 741 28.56 -13.94 6.04
CA PHE A 741 28.84 -14.63 4.78
C PHE A 741 27.56 -15.00 4.01
N VAL A 742 26.58 -15.62 4.68
CA VAL A 742 25.30 -15.96 4.05
C VAL A 742 24.58 -14.69 3.58
N GLY A 743 24.59 -13.62 4.39
CA GLY A 743 24.05 -12.32 4.00
C GLY A 743 24.69 -11.76 2.73
N ALA A 744 26.03 -11.81 2.64
CA ALA A 744 26.78 -11.37 1.46
C ALA A 744 26.49 -12.24 0.22
N LEU A 745 26.38 -13.56 0.40
CA LEU A 745 26.04 -14.50 -0.68
C LEU A 745 24.62 -14.26 -1.21
N VAL A 746 23.64 -14.08 -0.32
CA VAL A 746 22.25 -13.76 -0.71
C VAL A 746 22.20 -12.42 -1.44
N LEU A 747 22.93 -11.42 -0.97
CA LEU A 747 23.02 -10.13 -1.66
C LEU A 747 23.68 -10.28 -3.05
N LEU A 748 24.70 -11.12 -3.19
CA LEU A 748 25.35 -11.40 -4.47
C LEU A 748 24.42 -12.11 -5.46
N ILE A 749 23.68 -13.12 -5.01
CA ILE A 749 22.68 -13.82 -5.83
C ILE A 749 21.57 -12.85 -6.26
N SER A 750 21.14 -11.98 -5.35
CA SER A 750 20.13 -10.96 -5.62
C SER A 750 20.65 -9.94 -6.63
N ALA A 751 21.86 -9.41 -6.45
CA ALA A 751 22.49 -8.46 -7.38
C ALA A 751 22.73 -9.07 -8.76
N TYR A 752 23.17 -10.34 -8.84
CA TYR A 752 23.33 -11.05 -10.11
C TYR A 752 21.99 -11.23 -10.85
N SER A 753 20.94 -11.58 -10.11
CA SER A 753 19.59 -11.76 -10.63
C SER A 753 18.97 -10.44 -11.07
N PHE A 754 19.26 -9.36 -10.35
CA PHE A 754 18.80 -8.01 -10.65
C PHE A 754 19.40 -7.46 -11.94
N VAL A 755 20.66 -7.79 -12.28
CA VAL A 755 21.24 -7.36 -13.56
C VAL A 755 20.52 -8.04 -14.74
N PRO A 756 19.99 -7.25 -15.71
CA PRO A 756 19.29 -7.73 -16.90
C PRO A 756 19.95 -8.93 -17.61
N PRO A 757 19.17 -9.94 -18.05
CA PRO A 757 19.68 -11.09 -18.78
C PRO A 757 20.26 -10.75 -20.17
N LYS A 758 19.99 -9.55 -20.71
CA LYS A 758 20.59 -8.99 -21.93
C LYS A 758 22.12 -9.10 -21.96
N LEU A 759 22.77 -9.02 -20.80
CA LEU A 759 24.22 -9.12 -20.70
C LEU A 759 24.69 -10.58 -20.55
N SER A 760 25.88 -10.87 -21.08
CA SER A 760 26.51 -12.18 -20.89
C SER A 760 26.66 -12.52 -19.40
N ARG A 761 26.58 -13.83 -19.07
CA ARG A 761 26.70 -14.32 -17.67
C ARG A 761 27.94 -13.76 -16.95
N LYS A 762 29.06 -13.60 -17.68
CA LYS A 762 30.31 -13.01 -17.17
C LYS A 762 30.16 -11.54 -16.80
N LYS A 763 29.55 -10.72 -17.66
CA LYS A 763 29.32 -9.29 -17.39
C LYS A 763 28.35 -9.10 -16.24
N ARG A 764 27.29 -9.90 -16.16
CA ARG A 764 26.34 -9.90 -15.05
C ARG A 764 27.02 -10.21 -13.72
N ALA A 765 27.85 -11.24 -13.69
CA ALA A 765 28.64 -11.59 -12.51
C ALA A 765 29.60 -10.45 -12.11
N MET A 766 30.30 -9.85 -13.07
CA MET A 766 31.21 -8.72 -12.81
C MET A 766 30.48 -7.52 -12.20
N ILE A 767 29.34 -7.10 -12.78
CA ILE A 767 28.55 -5.97 -12.28
C ILE A 767 27.99 -6.28 -10.89
N GLY A 768 27.45 -7.49 -10.69
CA GLY A 768 26.93 -7.93 -9.40
C GLY A 768 28.00 -7.95 -8.32
N VAL A 769 29.18 -8.53 -8.61
CA VAL A 769 30.33 -8.54 -7.68
C VAL A 769 30.79 -7.12 -7.36
N LEU A 770 30.94 -6.24 -8.34
CA LEU A 770 31.34 -4.85 -8.08
C LEU A 770 30.33 -4.13 -7.19
N HIS A 771 29.03 -4.33 -7.43
CA HIS A 771 27.97 -3.71 -6.65
C HIS A 771 27.93 -4.22 -5.20
N VAL A 772 28.03 -5.54 -5.00
CA VAL A 772 28.09 -6.14 -3.66
C VAL A 772 29.37 -5.76 -2.92
N SER A 773 30.52 -5.72 -3.61
CA SER A 773 31.77 -5.25 -3.02
C SER A 773 31.67 -3.80 -2.55
N ALA A 774 30.97 -2.92 -3.28
CA ALA A 774 30.73 -1.54 -2.85
C ALA A 774 29.87 -1.49 -1.57
N HIS A 775 28.79 -2.27 -1.51
CA HIS A 775 27.94 -2.35 -0.32
C HIS A 775 28.67 -2.94 0.89
N LEU A 776 29.42 -4.04 0.70
CA LEU A 776 30.18 -4.70 1.76
C LEU A 776 31.31 -3.81 2.30
N SER A 777 32.05 -3.15 1.40
CA SER A 777 33.10 -2.20 1.80
C SER A 777 32.52 -1.03 2.60
N ALA A 778 31.39 -0.46 2.14
CA ALA A 778 30.71 0.61 2.86
C ALA A 778 30.22 0.15 4.24
N ALA A 779 29.64 -1.05 4.35
CA ALA A 779 29.17 -1.59 5.63
C ALA A 779 30.34 -1.81 6.61
N LEU A 780 31.46 -2.39 6.14
CA LEU A 780 32.67 -2.61 6.96
C LEU A 780 33.29 -1.29 7.43
N ILE A 781 33.41 -0.29 6.55
CA ILE A 781 33.93 1.03 6.89
C ILE A 781 33.04 1.70 7.95
N LEU A 782 31.73 1.69 7.77
CA LEU A 782 30.79 2.28 8.73
C LEU A 782 30.79 1.55 10.07
N MET A 783 30.94 0.22 10.06
CA MET A 783 31.03 -0.58 11.27
C MET A 783 32.27 -0.20 12.06
N LEU A 784 33.42 -0.14 11.38
CA LEU A 784 34.69 0.23 11.99
C LEU A 784 34.67 1.67 12.53
N LEU A 785 34.06 2.61 11.80
CA LEU A 785 33.89 3.99 12.27
C LEU A 785 33.03 4.08 13.54
N LEU A 786 31.94 3.29 13.63
CA LEU A 786 31.11 3.23 14.83
C LEU A 786 31.91 2.67 16.01
N GLU A 787 32.59 1.55 15.82
CA GLU A 787 33.41 0.90 16.86
C GLU A 787 34.57 1.78 17.33
N ILE A 788 35.27 2.47 16.41
CA ILE A 788 36.31 3.46 16.75
C ILE A 788 35.68 4.62 17.55
N GLY A 789 34.51 5.11 17.17
CA GLY A 789 33.81 6.16 17.89
C GLY A 789 33.50 5.77 19.34
N ILE A 790 33.05 4.54 19.55
CA ILE A 790 32.79 3.98 20.90
C ILE A 790 34.10 3.86 21.68
N GLU A 791 35.16 3.32 21.05
CA GLU A 791 36.48 3.16 21.67
C GLU A 791 37.08 4.50 22.11
N ILE A 792 36.97 5.54 21.28
CA ILE A 792 37.42 6.91 21.63
C ILE A 792 36.63 7.43 22.85
N CYS A 793 35.32 7.23 22.90
CA CYS A 793 34.51 7.65 24.05
C CYS A 793 34.90 6.91 25.33
N ILE A 794 35.20 5.61 25.25
CA ILE A 794 35.68 4.81 26.39
C ILE A 794 37.05 5.33 26.86
N ARG A 795 37.98 5.60 25.94
CA ARG A 795 39.33 6.08 26.28
C ARG A 795 39.37 7.46 26.94
N HIS A 796 38.40 8.32 26.61
CA HIS A 796 38.28 9.65 27.21
C HIS A 796 37.33 9.69 28.42
N ASP A 797 37.01 8.52 29.00
CA ASP A 797 36.13 8.37 30.17
C ASP A 797 34.74 9.01 29.96
N LEU A 798 34.24 9.03 28.72
CA LEU A 798 32.90 9.52 28.38
C LEU A 798 31.83 8.42 28.47
N LEU A 799 32.21 7.16 28.25
CA LEU A 799 31.35 5.97 28.32
C LEU A 799 32.04 4.84 29.09
N ALA A 800 31.25 3.93 29.66
CA ALA A 800 31.70 2.74 30.40
C ALA A 800 32.49 3.05 31.68
N THR A 801 32.14 4.12 32.40
CA THR A 801 32.87 4.60 33.59
C THR A 801 32.41 3.93 34.90
N SER A 802 31.11 3.71 35.08
CA SER A 802 30.55 3.16 36.33
C SER A 802 29.55 2.01 36.16
N GLY A 803 29.47 1.43 34.96
CA GLY A 803 28.65 0.26 34.63
C GLY A 803 27.28 0.63 34.02
N TYR A 804 26.37 -0.35 33.92
CA TYR A 804 25.08 -0.23 33.19
C TYR A 804 24.09 0.87 33.67
N HIS A 805 24.43 1.63 34.72
CA HIS A 805 23.52 2.52 35.43
C HIS A 805 24.14 3.89 35.74
N THR A 806 25.10 4.36 34.96
CA THR A 806 25.69 5.72 35.03
C THR A 806 24.61 6.80 35.09
N LEU A 807 23.63 6.78 34.18
CA LEU A 807 22.54 7.76 34.15
C LEU A 807 21.71 7.75 35.44
N TYR A 808 21.49 6.58 36.03
CA TYR A 808 20.78 6.47 37.31
C TYR A 808 21.62 7.01 38.48
N GLN A 809 22.94 6.79 38.49
CA GLN A 809 23.82 7.36 39.51
C GLN A 809 23.88 8.90 39.41
N TRP A 810 23.94 9.44 38.18
CA TRP A 810 23.83 10.87 37.94
C TRP A 810 22.46 11.43 38.36
N TYR A 811 21.38 10.71 38.04
CA TYR A 811 20.05 11.08 38.52
C TYR A 811 20.00 11.13 40.06
N GLN A 812 20.55 10.12 40.74
CA GLN A 812 20.58 10.10 42.20
C GLN A 812 21.39 11.26 42.79
N SER A 813 22.54 11.61 42.19
CA SER A 813 23.33 12.74 42.68
C SER A 813 22.60 14.07 42.49
N VAL A 814 22.05 14.33 41.30
CA VAL A 814 21.29 15.56 40.99
C VAL A 814 19.99 15.65 41.79
N GLU A 815 19.26 14.54 41.92
CA GLU A 815 18.04 14.46 42.72
C GLU A 815 18.34 14.75 44.20
N SER A 816 19.45 14.24 44.74
CA SER A 816 19.86 14.50 46.12
C SER A 816 20.27 15.95 46.37
N GLU A 817 20.88 16.60 45.36
CA GLU A 817 21.38 17.98 45.45
C GLU A 817 20.27 19.01 45.25
N HIS A 818 19.39 18.81 44.26
CA HIS A 818 18.39 19.80 43.86
C HIS A 818 17.00 19.55 44.47
N PHE A 819 16.71 18.31 44.89
CA PHE A 819 15.41 17.93 45.45
C PHE A 819 15.59 17.10 46.73
N PRO A 820 16.06 17.69 47.84
CA PRO A 820 16.17 16.98 49.10
C PRO A 820 14.80 16.48 49.59
N ASP A 821 14.74 15.31 50.22
CA ASP A 821 13.51 14.71 50.76
C ASP A 821 13.47 14.84 52.29
N PRO A 822 13.13 16.03 52.83
CA PRO A 822 13.13 16.27 54.28
C PRO A 822 12.09 15.45 55.03
N THR A 823 11.10 14.87 54.33
CA THR A 823 10.03 14.07 54.94
C THR A 823 10.29 12.56 54.90
N GLY A 824 11.34 12.10 54.21
CA GLY A 824 11.62 10.68 53.99
C GLY A 824 10.53 9.98 53.17
N LEU A 825 9.80 10.71 52.33
CA LEU A 825 8.76 10.16 51.47
C LEU A 825 9.31 9.11 50.50
N ARG A 826 10.48 9.33 49.90
CA ARG A 826 11.12 8.41 48.95
C ARG A 826 11.53 7.10 49.63
N ALA A 827 12.14 7.18 50.81
CA ALA A 827 12.49 6.00 51.60
C ALA A 827 11.24 5.19 51.98
N ARG A 828 10.13 5.88 52.30
CA ARG A 828 8.84 5.21 52.55
C ARG A 828 8.25 4.59 51.29
N ILE A 829 8.30 5.26 50.13
CA ILE A 829 7.85 4.69 48.85
C ILE A 829 8.70 3.48 48.47
N GLU A 830 10.02 3.54 48.62
CA GLU A 830 10.91 2.41 48.42
C GLU A 830 10.53 1.23 49.34
N GLN A 831 10.26 1.51 50.61
CA GLN A 831 9.81 0.49 51.56
C GLN A 831 8.42 -0.08 51.21
N TRP A 832 7.45 0.77 50.83
CA TRP A 832 6.09 0.38 50.42
C TRP A 832 6.09 -0.44 49.13
N THR A 833 7.03 -0.15 48.23
CA THR A 833 7.19 -0.87 46.95
C THR A 833 8.22 -2.00 47.03
N PHE A 834 8.79 -2.28 48.20
CA PHE A 834 9.84 -3.29 48.41
C PHE A 834 11.05 -3.15 47.48
N GLY A 835 11.46 -1.91 47.20
CA GLY A 835 12.57 -1.60 46.29
C GLY A 835 12.19 -1.61 44.81
N LEU A 836 10.93 -1.87 44.46
CA LEU A 836 10.48 -1.88 43.06
C LEU A 836 10.53 -0.48 42.44
N TYR A 837 10.16 0.56 43.20
CA TYR A 837 10.22 1.95 42.72
C TYR A 837 11.61 2.36 42.21
N PRO A 838 12.70 2.29 43.01
CA PRO A 838 14.02 2.66 42.53
C PRO A 838 14.55 1.66 41.49
N ALA A 839 14.21 0.37 41.57
CA ALA A 839 14.59 -0.61 40.57
C ALA A 839 13.98 -0.30 39.19
N CYS A 840 12.69 0.02 39.13
CA CYS A 840 12.02 0.40 37.89
C CYS A 840 12.66 1.64 37.25
N ILE A 841 12.95 2.69 38.03
CA ILE A 841 13.62 3.88 37.52
C ILE A 841 15.03 3.53 37.01
N LYS A 842 15.80 2.77 37.78
CA LYS A 842 17.15 2.34 37.44
C LYS A 842 17.21 1.55 36.13
N TYR A 843 16.32 0.59 35.93
CA TYR A 843 16.28 -0.20 34.69
C TYR A 843 15.68 0.57 33.51
N LEU A 844 14.69 1.44 33.75
CA LEU A 844 14.14 2.32 32.73
C LEU A 844 15.21 3.28 32.19
N MET A 845 15.97 3.93 33.07
CA MET A 845 17.07 4.83 32.68
C MET A 845 18.17 4.08 31.93
N SER A 846 18.53 2.86 32.35
CA SER A 846 19.47 2.00 31.61
C SER A 846 18.97 1.70 30.19
N ALA A 847 17.67 1.49 30.00
CA ALA A 847 17.09 1.26 28.68
C ALA A 847 17.14 2.51 27.76
N PHE A 848 17.22 3.71 28.33
CA PHE A 848 17.38 4.96 27.57
C PHE A 848 18.86 5.34 27.35
N ASP A 849 19.78 4.84 28.17
CA ASP A 849 21.22 5.07 28.05
C ASP A 849 21.91 4.02 27.16
N VAL A 850 21.44 3.93 25.92
CA VAL A 850 21.88 2.94 24.93
C VAL A 850 23.40 2.99 24.66
N PRO A 851 24.06 4.18 24.52
CA PRO A 851 25.50 4.26 24.35
C PRO A 851 26.30 3.64 25.51
N GLU A 852 25.89 3.89 26.76
CA GLU A 852 26.53 3.30 27.93
C GLU A 852 26.35 1.78 27.93
N VAL A 853 25.12 1.29 27.71
CA VAL A 853 24.83 -0.15 27.65
C VAL A 853 25.68 -0.84 26.58
N MET A 854 25.85 -0.20 25.42
CA MET A 854 26.67 -0.69 24.32
C MET A 854 28.16 -0.72 24.71
N ALA A 855 28.70 0.34 25.31
CA ALA A 855 30.11 0.43 25.71
C ALA A 855 30.47 -0.54 26.86
N VAL A 856 29.61 -0.63 27.89
CA VAL A 856 29.81 -1.55 29.03
C VAL A 856 29.73 -3.01 28.56
N SER A 857 28.73 -3.34 27.74
CA SER A 857 28.59 -4.70 27.19
C SER A 857 29.75 -5.06 26.29
N ARG A 858 30.20 -4.13 25.43
CA ARG A 858 31.38 -4.30 24.59
C ARG A 858 32.62 -4.60 25.43
N ASN A 859 32.90 -3.81 26.47
CA ASN A 859 34.05 -4.04 27.36
C ASN A 859 33.98 -5.41 28.06
N ASN A 860 32.80 -5.83 28.48
CA ASN A 860 32.60 -7.16 29.08
C ASN A 860 32.85 -8.29 28.07
N ILE A 861 32.33 -8.17 26.85
CA ILE A 861 32.56 -9.14 25.77
C ILE A 861 34.05 -9.22 25.42
N CYS A 862 34.73 -8.08 25.29
CA CYS A 862 36.14 -8.03 24.92
C CYS A 862 37.07 -8.59 26.00
N LYS A 863 36.71 -8.46 27.29
CA LYS A 863 37.51 -9.01 28.40
C LYS A 863 37.23 -10.49 28.66
N ASN A 864 35.96 -10.89 28.64
CA ASN A 864 35.51 -12.17 29.17
C ASN A 864 34.91 -13.11 28.10
N GLY A 865 34.88 -12.68 26.84
CA GLY A 865 34.22 -13.40 25.74
C GLY A 865 32.71 -13.21 25.71
N LEU A 866 32.09 -13.53 24.57
CA LEU A 866 30.63 -13.40 24.37
C LEU A 866 29.82 -14.33 25.29
N GLU A 867 30.40 -15.47 25.68
CA GLU A 867 29.79 -16.45 26.58
C GLU A 867 29.56 -15.90 28.00
N SER A 868 30.24 -14.81 28.37
CA SER A 868 30.03 -14.14 29.65
C SER A 868 28.68 -13.43 29.77
N LEU A 869 28.01 -13.16 28.65
CA LEU A 869 26.68 -12.55 28.63
C LEU A 869 25.59 -13.62 28.57
N SER A 870 24.49 -13.37 29.30
CA SER A 870 23.27 -14.14 29.09
C SER A 870 22.74 -13.92 27.65
N ARG A 871 21.96 -14.88 27.14
CA ARG A 871 21.32 -14.74 25.82
C ARG A 871 20.50 -13.44 25.70
N GLY A 872 19.80 -13.05 26.78
CA GLY A 872 19.10 -11.77 26.85
C GLY A 872 20.04 -10.57 26.79
N GLY A 873 21.18 -10.61 27.49
CA GLY A 873 22.22 -9.58 27.45
C GLY A 873 22.83 -9.42 26.06
N ALA A 874 23.10 -10.52 25.36
CA ALA A 874 23.58 -10.49 23.98
C ALA A 874 22.54 -9.87 23.02
N VAL A 875 21.26 -10.21 23.19
CA VAL A 875 20.16 -9.59 22.41
C VAL A 875 20.09 -8.09 22.67
N ILE A 876 20.19 -7.65 23.92
CA ILE A 876 20.19 -6.22 24.28
C ILE A 876 21.40 -5.51 23.65
N TYR A 877 22.58 -6.12 23.68
CA TYR A 877 23.78 -5.58 23.04
C TYR A 877 23.57 -5.39 21.53
N TYR A 878 23.19 -6.45 20.80
CA TYR A 878 22.99 -6.34 19.35
C TYR A 878 21.83 -5.41 18.98
N ALA A 879 20.77 -5.34 19.77
CA ALA A 879 19.69 -4.37 19.57
C ALA A 879 20.19 -2.93 19.75
N SER A 880 21.05 -2.68 20.75
CA SER A 880 21.66 -1.37 21.01
C SER A 880 22.56 -0.94 19.86
N VAL A 881 23.46 -1.82 19.40
CA VAL A 881 24.33 -1.59 18.24
C VAL A 881 23.50 -1.36 16.98
N PHE A 882 22.48 -2.19 16.75
CA PHE A 882 21.59 -2.07 15.58
C PHE A 882 20.97 -0.69 15.50
N LEU A 883 20.42 -0.15 16.59
CA LEU A 883 19.76 1.17 16.57
C LEU A 883 20.69 2.27 16.06
N TYR A 884 21.93 2.32 16.54
CA TYR A 884 22.90 3.34 16.12
C TYR A 884 23.47 3.06 14.73
N PHE A 885 23.88 1.82 14.48
CA PHE A 885 24.44 1.43 13.20
C PHE A 885 23.44 1.59 12.06
N TRP A 886 22.17 1.27 12.29
CA TRP A 886 21.10 1.43 11.31
C TRP A 886 20.93 2.91 10.94
N VAL A 887 20.77 3.81 11.91
CA VAL A 887 20.68 5.26 11.64
C VAL A 887 21.91 5.77 10.90
N PHE A 888 23.10 5.35 11.33
CA PHE A 888 24.37 5.78 10.75
C PHE A 888 24.60 5.28 9.32
N SER A 889 24.22 4.03 9.03
CA SER A 889 24.48 3.38 7.74
C SER A 889 23.46 3.74 6.66
N THR A 890 22.21 4.01 7.03
CA THR A 890 21.11 4.28 6.10
C THR A 890 21.41 5.29 4.97
N PRO A 891 22.08 6.45 5.21
CA PRO A 891 22.38 7.40 4.13
C PRO A 891 23.27 6.82 3.04
N VAL A 892 24.22 5.97 3.44
CA VAL A 892 25.26 5.43 2.57
C VAL A 892 24.67 4.32 1.69
N VAL A 893 23.73 3.53 2.21
CA VAL A 893 23.06 2.48 1.43
C VAL A 893 22.39 3.05 0.18
N SER A 894 21.56 4.08 0.36
CA SER A 894 20.89 4.76 -0.75
C SER A 894 21.87 5.44 -1.70
N LEU A 895 22.98 5.98 -1.19
CA LEU A 895 24.00 6.60 -2.03
C LEU A 895 24.69 5.58 -2.94
N VAL A 896 25.08 4.42 -2.40
CA VAL A 896 25.70 3.33 -3.18
C VAL A 896 24.72 2.82 -4.24
N PHE A 897 23.47 2.58 -3.87
CA PHE A 897 22.45 2.08 -4.80
C PHE A 897 22.06 3.11 -5.87
N GLY A 898 21.86 4.38 -5.49
CA GLY A 898 21.61 5.46 -6.44
C GLY A 898 22.78 5.69 -7.42
N SER A 899 24.02 5.56 -6.94
CA SER A 899 25.22 5.64 -7.78
C SER A 899 25.32 4.46 -8.75
N TYR A 900 24.96 3.26 -8.30
CA TYR A 900 24.87 2.07 -9.15
C TYR A 900 23.88 2.28 -10.31
N LEU A 901 22.66 2.75 -10.01
CA LEU A 901 21.66 3.04 -11.04
C LEU A 901 22.16 4.09 -12.04
N TYR A 902 22.76 5.19 -11.55
CA TYR A 902 23.35 6.23 -12.40
C TYR A 902 24.44 5.70 -13.33
N ILE A 903 25.35 4.86 -12.81
CA ILE A 903 26.45 4.31 -13.62
C ILE A 903 25.90 3.33 -14.66
N CYS A 904 24.99 2.45 -14.25
CA CYS A 904 24.41 1.44 -15.13
C CYS A 904 23.61 2.06 -16.27
N ILE A 905 22.81 3.09 -16.00
CA ILE A 905 21.97 3.70 -17.04
C ILE A 905 22.79 4.48 -18.07
N ASN A 906 23.76 5.28 -17.62
CA ASN A 906 24.52 6.17 -18.50
C ASN A 906 25.63 5.46 -19.28
N TRP A 907 26.36 4.53 -18.67
CA TRP A 907 27.50 3.87 -19.33
C TRP A 907 27.20 2.47 -19.85
N LEU A 908 26.28 1.74 -19.21
CA LEU A 908 25.94 0.36 -19.59
C LEU A 908 24.59 0.27 -20.30
N HIS A 909 23.80 1.34 -20.31
CA HIS A 909 22.43 1.38 -20.84
C HIS A 909 21.57 0.24 -20.28
N LEU A 910 21.63 0.04 -18.96
CA LEU A 910 20.82 -0.93 -18.21
C LEU A 910 19.85 -0.20 -17.27
N HIS A 911 18.86 -0.93 -16.76
CA HIS A 911 17.98 -0.45 -15.67
C HIS A 911 17.16 0.79 -16.04
N PHE A 912 16.66 0.85 -17.28
CA PHE A 912 15.93 2.03 -17.76
C PHE A 912 14.68 2.30 -16.93
N ASP A 913 14.00 1.24 -16.50
CA ASP A 913 12.79 1.34 -15.70
C ASP A 913 13.12 1.65 -14.23
N GLU A 914 14.03 0.87 -13.64
CA GLU A 914 14.43 0.97 -12.24
C GLU A 914 15.10 2.32 -11.92
N ALA A 915 15.94 2.84 -12.82
CA ALA A 915 16.64 4.10 -12.62
C ALA A 915 15.68 5.29 -12.63
N PHE A 916 14.67 5.31 -13.51
CA PHE A 916 13.79 6.47 -13.66
C PHE A 916 12.52 6.38 -12.82
N SER A 917 11.99 5.19 -12.55
CA SER A 917 10.89 4.96 -11.61
C SER A 917 11.27 5.42 -10.19
N SER A 918 12.53 5.23 -9.80
CA SER A 918 13.07 5.72 -8.52
C SER A 918 13.00 7.25 -8.37
N LEU A 919 13.05 7.96 -9.50
CA LEU A 919 13.05 9.42 -9.56
C LEU A 919 11.65 10.01 -9.65
N ARG A 920 10.62 9.22 -10.00
CA ARG A 920 9.20 9.65 -10.02
C ARG A 920 9.03 11.02 -10.68
N ILE A 921 9.56 11.13 -11.91
CA ILE A 921 9.65 12.38 -12.65
C ILE A 921 8.31 12.65 -13.32
N ALA A 922 7.53 13.58 -12.76
CA ALA A 922 6.24 13.99 -13.30
C ALA A 922 6.32 14.97 -14.48
N ASN A 923 7.51 15.44 -14.80
CA ASN A 923 7.79 16.38 -15.89
C ASN A 923 7.90 15.66 -17.24
N TYR A 924 8.05 16.44 -18.32
CA TYR A 924 8.15 15.94 -19.70
C TYR A 924 6.92 15.10 -20.08
N LYS A 925 5.80 15.79 -20.29
CA LYS A 925 4.54 15.20 -20.72
C LYS A 925 4.20 15.61 -22.13
N SER A 926 3.56 14.74 -22.89
CA SER A 926 3.23 14.99 -24.29
C SER A 926 2.05 14.13 -24.74
N PHE A 927 1.45 14.55 -25.85
CA PHE A 927 0.49 13.79 -26.64
C PHE A 927 0.71 14.15 -28.11
N THR A 928 0.21 13.32 -29.02
CA THR A 928 0.34 13.55 -30.46
C THR A 928 -1.02 13.90 -31.04
N ARG A 929 -1.11 15.03 -31.73
CA ARG A 929 -2.27 15.48 -32.48
C ARG A 929 -2.07 15.21 -33.95
N PHE A 930 -3.09 14.67 -34.60
CA PHE A 930 -3.12 14.31 -35.99
C PHE A 930 -4.19 15.10 -36.73
N HIS A 931 -3.92 15.39 -37.99
CA HIS A 931 -4.84 16.05 -38.90
C HIS A 931 -4.82 15.32 -40.24
N ILE A 932 -5.97 14.77 -40.64
CA ILE A 932 -6.18 14.32 -42.01
C ILE A 932 -6.72 15.52 -42.78
N ASN A 933 -5.89 16.07 -43.66
CA ASN A 933 -6.25 17.24 -44.45
C ASN A 933 -7.19 16.86 -45.61
N SER A 934 -7.67 17.88 -46.35
CA SER A 934 -8.58 17.69 -47.48
C SER A 934 -7.98 16.85 -48.62
N ASP A 935 -6.65 16.87 -48.77
CA ASP A 935 -5.89 16.13 -49.78
C ASP A 935 -5.70 14.66 -49.38
N GLY A 936 -5.87 14.36 -48.09
CA GLY A 936 -5.76 13.03 -47.50
C GLY A 936 -4.39 12.72 -46.90
N ASP A 937 -3.49 13.69 -46.82
CA ASP A 937 -2.24 13.56 -46.09
C ASP A 937 -2.50 13.61 -44.58
N LEU A 938 -1.64 12.93 -43.82
CA LEU A 938 -1.70 12.90 -42.36
C LEU A 938 -0.60 13.81 -41.79
N GLU A 939 -0.98 14.99 -41.32
CA GLU A 939 -0.09 15.86 -40.56
C GLU A 939 -0.04 15.42 -39.09
N VAL A 940 1.16 15.36 -38.53
CA VAL A 940 1.40 14.86 -37.18
C VAL A 940 2.13 15.92 -36.36
N TYR A 941 1.53 16.32 -35.23
CA TYR A 941 2.02 17.33 -34.32
C TYR A 941 2.20 16.72 -32.92
N THR A 942 3.44 16.59 -32.43
CA THR A 942 3.65 16.17 -31.05
C THR A 942 3.80 17.38 -30.15
N LEU A 943 2.83 17.57 -29.25
CA LEU A 943 2.79 18.67 -28.29
C LEU A 943 3.31 18.22 -26.94
N ALA A 944 4.16 19.03 -26.31
CA ALA A 944 4.81 18.68 -25.06
C ALA A 944 4.86 19.82 -24.03
N VAL A 945 5.02 19.44 -22.76
CA VAL A 945 5.15 20.31 -21.59
C VAL A 945 6.33 19.83 -20.74
N ASP A 946 7.34 20.69 -20.59
CA ASP A 946 8.56 20.35 -19.86
C ASP A 946 8.34 20.24 -18.35
N LYS A 947 7.50 21.10 -17.77
CA LYS A 947 7.27 21.16 -16.31
C LYS A 947 5.79 21.07 -15.99
N VAL A 948 5.42 20.09 -15.18
CA VAL A 948 4.04 19.90 -14.72
C VAL A 948 3.79 20.70 -13.43
N PRO A 949 2.69 21.47 -13.34
CA PRO A 949 2.31 22.15 -12.11
C PRO A 949 2.04 21.18 -10.96
N LYS A 950 2.46 21.57 -9.76
CA LYS A 950 2.17 20.85 -8.51
C LYS A 950 0.97 21.41 -7.76
N GLU A 951 0.67 22.67 -7.99
CA GLU A 951 -0.39 23.40 -7.31
C GLU A 951 -1.40 23.96 -8.30
N TRP A 952 -2.66 23.68 -8.03
CA TRP A 952 -3.79 24.03 -8.87
C TRP A 952 -4.82 24.81 -8.05
N LYS A 953 -5.54 25.70 -8.71
CA LYS A 953 -6.65 26.48 -8.14
C LYS A 953 -7.84 26.45 -9.10
N LEU A 954 -9.03 26.73 -8.57
CA LEU A 954 -10.24 26.85 -9.39
C LEU A 954 -10.01 27.87 -10.50
N ASP A 955 -10.33 27.50 -11.74
CA ASP A 955 -10.23 28.39 -12.87
C ASP A 955 -11.39 29.39 -12.83
N SER A 956 -11.07 30.68 -12.72
CA SER A 956 -12.07 31.74 -12.63
C SER A 956 -12.85 31.90 -13.93
N GLU A 957 -12.24 31.56 -15.07
CA GLU A 957 -12.93 31.61 -16.37
C GLU A 957 -13.93 30.47 -16.51
N TRP A 958 -13.56 29.27 -16.04
CA TRP A 958 -14.48 28.11 -15.96
C TRP A 958 -15.65 28.37 -15.01
N ASP A 959 -15.39 29.02 -13.88
CA ASP A 959 -16.42 29.28 -12.88
C ASP A 959 -17.36 30.41 -13.30
N GLY A 960 -16.82 31.43 -13.99
CA GLY A 960 -17.58 32.56 -14.52
C GLY A 960 -18.34 32.28 -15.83
N GLU A 961 -18.01 31.21 -16.55
CA GLU A 961 -18.75 30.82 -17.77
C GLU A 961 -20.18 30.36 -17.40
N THR A 962 -21.18 30.87 -18.12
CA THR A 962 -22.59 30.56 -17.82
C THR A 962 -22.89 29.09 -18.11
N LYS A 963 -23.19 28.32 -17.06
CA LYS A 963 -23.44 26.87 -17.16
C LYS A 963 -24.91 26.63 -17.52
N ASN A 964 -25.25 26.63 -18.81
CA ASN A 964 -26.54 26.10 -19.25
C ASN A 964 -26.58 24.59 -18.93
N PRO A 965 -27.56 24.08 -18.15
CA PRO A 965 -27.65 22.66 -17.79
C PRO A 965 -27.69 21.70 -18.99
N GLN A 966 -28.14 22.16 -20.16
CA GLN A 966 -28.22 21.34 -21.37
C GLN A 966 -26.94 21.37 -22.21
N MET A 967 -26.03 22.32 -21.97
CA MET A 967 -24.82 22.50 -22.77
C MET A 967 -23.72 21.51 -22.35
N LEU A 968 -23.28 20.69 -23.31
CA LEU A 968 -22.18 19.75 -23.15
C LEU A 968 -20.85 20.49 -22.92
N SER A 969 -19.97 19.92 -22.11
CA SER A 969 -18.73 20.55 -21.68
C SER A 969 -17.76 20.85 -22.84
N HIS A 970 -17.78 20.06 -23.91
CA HIS A 970 -16.88 20.23 -25.06
C HIS A 970 -17.21 21.45 -25.93
N LEU A 971 -18.41 22.03 -25.78
CA LEU A 971 -18.83 23.27 -26.45
C LEU A 971 -18.42 24.53 -25.66
N ARG A 972 -17.91 24.36 -24.43
CA ARG A 972 -17.48 25.47 -23.58
C ARG A 972 -16.16 26.07 -24.05
N ARG A 973 -15.99 27.38 -23.81
CA ARG A 973 -14.73 28.09 -24.09
C ARG A 973 -13.65 27.74 -23.07
N PHE A 974 -14.05 27.50 -21.82
CA PHE A 974 -13.18 27.11 -20.71
C PHE A 974 -13.69 25.80 -20.09
N PRO A 975 -13.41 24.64 -20.72
CA PRO A 975 -13.96 23.36 -20.27
C PRO A 975 -13.36 22.84 -18.94
N SER A 976 -12.10 23.17 -18.68
CA SER A 976 -11.30 22.61 -17.59
C SER A 976 -11.48 23.36 -16.27
N LYS A 977 -11.80 22.63 -15.20
CA LYS A 977 -12.13 23.18 -13.88
C LYS A 977 -10.95 23.85 -13.17
N TRP A 978 -9.75 23.31 -13.31
CA TRP A 978 -8.57 23.75 -12.56
C TRP A 978 -7.50 24.33 -13.46
N ARG A 979 -6.88 25.42 -13.02
CA ARG A 979 -5.69 26.03 -13.65
C ARG A 979 -4.51 26.03 -12.69
N ALA A 980 -3.30 26.17 -13.22
CA ALA A 980 -2.11 26.29 -12.38
C ALA A 980 -2.22 27.54 -11.48
N VAL A 981 -1.67 27.46 -10.26
CA VAL A 981 -1.63 28.63 -9.37
C VAL A 981 -0.80 29.76 -9.98
N ILE A 982 0.35 29.40 -10.55
CA ILE A 982 1.28 30.28 -11.27
C ILE A 982 0.95 30.21 -12.77
N ALA A 983 0.49 31.33 -13.34
CA ALA A 983 0.01 31.37 -14.73
C ALA A 983 1.07 30.93 -15.75
N ASN A 984 2.33 31.37 -15.58
CA ASN A 984 3.43 31.03 -16.48
C ASN A 984 3.88 29.56 -16.39
N GLN A 985 3.27 28.77 -15.51
CA GLN A 985 3.47 27.33 -15.41
C GLN A 985 2.26 26.54 -15.91
N ASP A 986 1.15 27.20 -16.29
CA ASP A 986 -0.03 26.50 -16.79
C ASP A 986 0.31 25.81 -18.13
N PRO A 987 -0.02 24.52 -18.29
CA PRO A 987 0.24 23.77 -19.52
C PRO A 987 -0.23 24.49 -20.78
N VAL A 988 -1.35 25.23 -20.70
CA VAL A 988 -1.91 25.98 -21.83
C VAL A 988 -0.97 27.07 -22.35
N HIS A 989 -0.10 27.62 -21.48
CA HIS A 989 0.88 28.66 -21.85
C HIS A 989 2.28 28.11 -22.10
N THR A 990 2.59 26.90 -21.62
CA THR A 990 3.94 26.31 -21.72
C THR A 990 4.06 25.21 -22.78
N VAL A 991 2.94 24.81 -23.39
CA VAL A 991 2.92 23.78 -24.43
C VAL A 991 3.71 24.23 -25.66
N LYS A 992 4.47 23.31 -26.25
CA LYS A 992 5.28 23.53 -27.46
C LYS A 992 5.21 22.32 -28.38
N ILE A 993 5.47 22.53 -29.66
CA ILE A 993 5.64 21.43 -30.63
C ILE A 993 7.09 20.93 -30.53
N VAL A 994 7.28 19.63 -30.29
CA VAL A 994 8.61 18.99 -30.21
C VAL A 994 8.96 18.17 -31.44
N ASP A 995 7.96 17.84 -32.26
CA ASP A 995 8.14 17.16 -33.55
C ASP A 995 6.92 17.45 -34.43
N HIS A 996 7.16 17.62 -35.72
CA HIS A 996 6.14 17.82 -36.72
C HIS A 996 6.59 17.17 -38.04
N PHE A 997 5.72 16.35 -38.62
CA PHE A 997 5.97 15.72 -39.91
C PHE A 997 4.66 15.38 -40.62
N ILE A 998 4.76 15.13 -41.93
CA ILE A 998 3.62 14.80 -42.78
C ILE A 998 3.85 13.41 -43.35
N ILE A 999 2.80 12.58 -43.34
CA ILE A 999 2.78 11.31 -44.06
C ILE A 999 1.91 11.52 -45.29
N GLU A 1000 2.58 11.62 -46.43
CA GLU A 1000 1.94 11.79 -47.74
C GLU A 1000 1.17 10.54 -48.12
N ARG A 1001 0.00 10.75 -48.73
CA ARG A 1001 -0.75 9.68 -49.36
C ARG A 1001 -0.09 9.31 -50.67
N THR A 1002 0.36 8.05 -50.80
CA THR A 1002 0.99 7.53 -52.03
C THR A 1002 0.03 7.71 -53.22
N ASN A 1003 0.32 8.69 -54.09
CA ASN A 1003 -0.27 8.85 -55.42
C ASN A 1003 0.69 8.26 -56.46
N ASP A 1004 0.86 6.94 -56.46
CA ASP A 1004 1.63 6.24 -57.50
C ASP A 1004 0.82 6.14 -58.79
N LYS A 1005 0.60 7.28 -59.44
CA LYS A 1005 0.25 7.36 -60.86
C LYS A 1005 1.30 8.06 -61.72
N ASN A 1006 2.36 8.62 -61.14
CA ASN A 1006 3.34 9.41 -61.91
C ASN A 1006 4.77 8.86 -61.96
N GLU A 1007 5.10 7.74 -61.30
CA GLU A 1007 6.46 7.15 -61.38
C GLU A 1007 6.59 5.96 -62.34
N CYS A 1008 5.49 5.44 -62.92
CA CYS A 1008 5.54 4.37 -63.93
C CYS A 1008 5.61 4.85 -65.40
N ASP A 1009 5.26 6.11 -65.70
CA ASP A 1009 5.17 6.59 -67.10
C ASP A 1009 6.46 7.19 -67.65
N THR A 1010 7.52 7.31 -66.85
CA THR A 1010 8.85 7.77 -67.33
C THR A 1010 9.81 6.63 -67.66
N ALA A 1011 9.40 5.35 -67.50
CA ALA A 1011 10.25 4.19 -67.80
C ALA A 1011 9.88 3.45 -69.11
N SER A 1012 8.86 3.89 -69.86
CA SER A 1012 8.35 3.19 -71.05
C SER A 1012 8.54 3.90 -72.40
N ASN A 1013 9.17 5.09 -72.45
CA ASN A 1013 9.38 5.85 -73.71
C ASN A 1013 10.85 5.93 -74.17
N GLY A 1014 11.61 4.84 -74.02
CA GLY A 1014 13.04 4.84 -74.37
C GLY A 1014 13.55 3.55 -75.00
N LEU A 1015 12.74 2.85 -75.81
CA LEU A 1015 13.18 1.70 -76.62
C LEU A 1015 12.28 1.61 -77.88
N ASP A 1016 12.46 2.56 -78.79
CA ASP A 1016 12.19 2.41 -80.24
C ASP A 1016 12.77 3.62 -80.97
N GLN A 1017 14.10 3.59 -81.20
CA GLN A 1017 14.80 4.17 -82.35
C GLN A 1017 16.27 3.74 -82.38
#